data_AF-A0A5A7RV51-F1
#
_entry.id   AF-A0A5A7RV51-F1
#
_cell.length_a   1.000
_cell.length_b   1.000
_cell.length_c   1.000
_cell.angle_alpha   90.00
_cell.angle_beta   90.00
_cell.angle_gamma   90.00
#
_symmetry.space_group_name_H-M   'P 1'
#
loop_
_entity.id
_entity.type
_entity.pdbx_description
1 polymer ?
#
loop_
_entity_poly.entity_id
_entity_poly.type
_entity_poly.pdbx_seq_one_letter_code
_entity_poly.pdbx_strand_id
1 'polypeptide(L)'
;MKKFIILLSILLFLPATGIISEREESYYIGHFENIGHFEKTVYIKAGGDFYFHFNKSNGLEFKSISFNLSEKAMKAVLRAPEWMQIKLARQFERIGDEYADLILNSPSKYVDEIAFSIACCPSNAIPPPGLLYDNAYFIYKNDELIDYADVIDFENGSSTIVYRVLEDGQEKEYTCPMKIYYWYVVHPRITFEDAEYVYDKFWREYLFYHNDIGYPLLMEKLRGIEYLWDCQSYHPPSHRTWKWSMENHPTAIEAVSYWIGKTINQLAIGDRPGQPNVIAHEHNGYCGELQQIAVAAQRTALIPSVGINNLGEDHVWREFWHNGWHECDNWWADGGGSVDNYDEYRYRWNKIVSAFFAWNGDSSIYDVTSKYIKPEDRAKVIVEVKDIFGNNVDGVRVMVFGTWKANNFKDKLWNKYIEKLWQKLPSELRQRWQEKYDEIKKFYRERVPGIIPWIIPSIWNYTNSDGICSFNLGLGHSYLFVLQKDDVFYFGPYSVGKSNAFHYCLALRANSTKEIKIKFILPDYKEKSGMEIANYPNEGEYSFKINFNCKGYQEQRNPWDWKYSYGVTKAKVNFLVLDRENFNRYRKGEQFICYKYMHAENGSIEINGDDLYFVFNNSQKRTDIILNVDFSIYGKGDFIHIAKPCSNISTHIISDAGLIKIEGFSTKNGEVEIDGKKWDVYGNFSILWNASIGEHILKARCGGFEKNYEIEVVDFTPPKIVIDEPEENGIGNKLVIKGYATDNVGIKEIKVKILEEETLVENPFNESISLPPGDYEILFTAIDKSGLESKEKRRFTIVGNQSKPLIKEVYYEPSSPTNESNIVVYAYVEKTFYELKKASIILNGEEKNMYRYADFPVQSRHEEDALKNISNEPRYGIELGQLEKGEYKFIIKAIDTAGNVAVSEEYKIEVG
;
A
#
# COMPACT_ATOMS: atom_id res chain seq x y z
N MET A 1 31.67 32.11 10.26
CA MET A 1 31.72 31.05 11.30
C MET A 1 31.78 31.52 12.76
N LYS A 2 31.86 32.82 13.09
CA LYS A 2 31.68 33.34 14.48
C LYS A 2 30.44 34.25 14.67
N LYS A 3 29.63 34.44 13.62
CA LYS A 3 28.35 35.19 13.65
C LYS A 3 27.09 34.31 13.59
N PHE A 4 27.25 32.99 13.41
CA PHE A 4 26.14 32.03 13.32
C PHE A 4 25.82 31.34 14.66
N ILE A 5 26.74 31.41 15.63
CA ILE A 5 26.61 30.78 16.95
C ILE A 5 25.93 31.72 17.98
N ILE A 6 25.86 33.02 17.71
CA ILE A 6 25.23 34.01 18.61
C ILE A 6 23.72 34.13 18.36
N LEU A 7 23.20 33.64 17.23
CA LEU A 7 21.76 33.66 16.93
C LEU A 7 21.00 32.49 17.59
N LEU A 8 21.68 31.39 17.92
CA LEU A 8 21.06 30.21 18.55
C LEU A 8 20.88 30.34 20.07
N SER A 9 21.61 31.26 20.71
CA SER A 9 21.56 31.45 22.18
C SER A 9 20.44 32.39 22.64
N ILE A 10 19.75 33.06 21.71
CA ILE A 10 18.69 34.04 22.00
C ILE A 10 17.28 33.38 22.00
N LEU A 11 17.17 32.12 21.57
CA LEU A 11 15.91 31.37 21.54
C LEU A 11 15.51 30.72 22.88
N LEU A 12 16.30 30.86 23.94
CA LEU A 12 16.03 30.24 25.25
C LEU A 12 15.49 31.21 26.33
N PHE A 13 15.34 32.51 26.05
CA PHE A 13 14.82 33.48 27.03
C PHE A 13 14.06 34.66 26.38
N LEU A 14 12.91 34.39 25.74
CA LEU A 14 11.95 35.45 25.41
C LEU A 14 10.57 35.13 26.04
N PRO A 15 9.94 36.08 26.76
CA PRO A 15 8.55 35.97 27.17
C PRO A 15 7.66 35.98 25.92
N ALA A 16 6.58 35.20 25.97
CA ALA A 16 5.63 35.03 24.88
C ALA A 16 5.20 36.37 24.25
N THR A 17 5.56 36.58 22.98
CA THR A 17 4.92 37.56 22.11
C THR A 17 4.48 36.83 20.84
N GLY A 18 3.18 36.59 20.74
CA GLY A 18 2.55 35.91 19.61
C GLY A 18 2.72 36.73 18.33
N ILE A 19 3.13 36.06 17.26
CA ILE A 19 3.13 36.61 15.90
C ILE A 19 1.76 36.26 15.30
N ILE A 20 0.93 37.28 15.05
CA ILE A 20 -0.35 37.15 14.36
C ILE A 20 -0.04 37.08 12.85
N SER A 21 -0.37 35.96 12.20
CA SER A 21 -0.39 35.86 10.75
C SER A 21 -1.78 36.26 10.24
N GLU A 22 -1.89 37.39 9.53
CA GLU A 22 -3.10 37.77 8.80
C GLU A 22 -3.11 37.17 7.38
N ARG A 23 -4.15 36.38 7.08
CA ARG A 23 -4.81 36.09 5.78
C ARG A 23 -5.95 35.09 6.08
N GLU A 24 -7.18 35.17 5.58
CA GLU A 24 -7.77 35.74 4.36
C GLU A 24 -9.23 36.20 4.62
N GLU A 25 -9.75 37.00 3.68
CA GLU A 25 -11.03 37.72 3.69
C GLU A 25 -12.28 36.82 3.82
N SER A 26 -13.12 37.13 4.82
CA SER A 26 -14.47 36.57 4.95
C SER A 26 -15.45 37.26 3.99
N TYR A 27 -16.06 36.47 3.11
CA TYR A 27 -17.23 36.88 2.32
C TYR A 27 -18.41 37.25 3.25
N TYR A 28 -18.89 38.48 3.12
CA TYR A 28 -20.11 38.96 3.79
C TYR A 28 -21.35 38.23 3.26
N ILE A 29 -22.03 37.48 4.13
CA ILE A 29 -23.45 37.11 3.99
C ILE A 29 -24.17 37.64 5.24
N GLY A 30 -25.31 38.29 5.02
CA GLY A 30 -25.97 39.17 5.98
C GLY A 30 -26.42 38.54 7.30
N HIS A 31 -26.26 39.35 8.36
CA HIS A 31 -26.98 39.38 9.65
C HIS A 31 -26.72 38.33 10.75
N PHE A 32 -25.79 37.39 10.62
CA PHE A 32 -25.32 36.60 11.76
C PHE A 32 -23.79 36.54 11.83
N GLU A 33 -23.22 36.73 13.02
CA GLU A 33 -21.78 36.57 13.26
C GLU A 33 -21.44 35.08 13.35
N ASN A 34 -20.33 34.64 12.76
CA ASN A 34 -19.84 33.28 12.94
C ASN A 34 -19.36 33.14 14.40
N ILE A 35 -19.93 32.18 15.14
CA ILE A 35 -19.60 31.94 16.54
C ILE A 35 -18.87 30.62 16.78
N GLY A 36 -18.67 29.82 15.74
CA GLY A 36 -17.92 28.56 15.83
C GLY A 36 -17.97 27.76 14.53
N HIS A 37 -16.88 27.05 14.27
CA HIS A 37 -16.75 26.11 13.16
C HIS A 37 -15.98 24.89 13.65
N PHE A 38 -16.40 23.69 13.23
CA PHE A 38 -15.63 22.46 13.45
C PHE A 38 -15.70 21.53 12.24
N GLU A 39 -14.61 20.78 12.07
CA GLU A 39 -14.54 19.64 11.16
C GLU A 39 -14.27 18.38 11.99
N LYS A 40 -14.95 17.28 11.66
CA LYS A 40 -14.75 16.00 12.36
C LYS A 40 -14.92 14.81 11.44
N THR A 41 -13.95 13.89 11.52
CA THR A 41 -14.06 12.56 10.91
C THR A 41 -14.43 11.55 11.98
N VAL A 42 -15.50 10.78 11.75
CA VAL A 42 -16.05 9.82 12.72
C VAL A 42 -16.29 8.47 12.07
N TYR A 43 -15.94 7.41 12.79
CA TYR A 43 -16.30 6.05 12.41
C TYR A 43 -17.57 5.59 13.16
N ILE A 44 -18.58 5.17 12.41
CA ILE A 44 -19.88 4.72 12.90
C ILE A 44 -20.06 3.25 12.47
N LYS A 45 -19.95 2.34 13.45
CA LYS A 45 -20.19 0.89 13.25
C LYS A 45 -21.60 0.64 12.69
N ALA A 46 -21.79 -0.46 11.97
CA ALA A 46 -23.10 -0.93 11.53
C ALA A 46 -24.10 -0.98 12.71
N GLY A 47 -25.29 -0.41 12.52
CA GLY A 47 -26.31 -0.25 13.56
C GLY A 47 -26.04 0.87 14.58
N GLY A 48 -24.88 1.55 14.51
CA GLY A 48 -24.47 2.58 15.46
C GLY A 48 -25.02 3.97 15.16
N ASP A 49 -24.72 4.91 16.06
CA ASP A 49 -25.02 6.34 15.91
C ASP A 49 -23.82 7.21 16.35
N PHE A 50 -23.75 8.41 15.78
CA PHE A 50 -22.94 9.53 16.23
C PHE A 50 -23.86 10.73 16.37
N TYR A 51 -23.74 11.49 17.45
CA TYR A 51 -24.52 12.71 17.61
C TYR A 51 -23.74 13.78 18.34
N PHE A 52 -24.15 15.01 18.12
CA PHE A 52 -23.69 16.16 18.88
C PHE A 52 -24.86 17.09 19.18
N HIS A 53 -24.67 17.91 20.20
CA HIS A 53 -25.68 18.77 20.78
C HIS A 53 -25.12 20.18 20.90
N PHE A 54 -25.92 21.18 20.53
CA PHE A 54 -25.62 22.57 20.85
C PHE A 54 -26.63 23.10 21.86
N ASN A 55 -26.13 23.76 22.90
CA ASN A 55 -26.94 24.62 23.74
C ASN A 55 -26.19 25.92 24.10
N LYS A 56 -26.93 26.97 24.45
CA LYS A 56 -26.36 28.30 24.77
C LYS A 56 -25.42 28.33 25.98
N SER A 57 -25.57 27.41 26.93
CA SER A 57 -24.83 27.42 28.20
C SER A 57 -23.50 26.69 28.14
N ASN A 58 -23.44 25.57 27.42
CA ASN A 58 -22.29 24.66 27.33
C ASN A 58 -21.65 24.65 25.94
N GLY A 59 -22.28 25.35 24.98
CA GLY A 59 -21.89 25.35 23.58
C GLY A 59 -22.12 23.97 22.96
N LEU A 60 -21.13 23.51 22.21
CA LEU A 60 -21.18 22.25 21.48
C LEU A 60 -20.65 21.07 22.30
N GLU A 61 -21.43 20.01 22.41
CA GLU A 61 -21.08 18.75 23.08
C GLU A 61 -21.17 17.58 22.10
N PHE A 62 -20.22 16.65 22.16
CA PHE A 62 -20.18 15.47 21.29
C PHE A 62 -20.46 14.20 22.08
N LYS A 63 -21.14 13.24 21.45
CA LYS A 63 -21.15 11.86 21.93
C LYS A 63 -19.71 11.35 21.99
N SER A 64 -19.37 10.67 23.09
CA SER A 64 -18.10 9.96 23.18
C SER A 64 -17.93 8.93 22.07
N ILE A 65 -16.78 9.01 21.39
CA ILE A 65 -16.29 8.03 20.42
C ILE A 65 -15.16 7.32 21.14
N SER A 66 -15.20 5.99 21.20
CA SER A 66 -14.11 5.21 21.78
C SER A 66 -13.96 3.90 21.04
N PHE A 67 -12.75 3.63 20.58
CA PHE A 67 -12.30 2.30 20.22
C PHE A 67 -11.87 1.55 21.49
N ASN A 68 -12.02 0.23 21.50
CA ASN A 68 -11.53 -0.59 22.61
C ASN A 68 -10.04 -0.90 22.41
N LEU A 69 -9.17 0.05 22.77
CA LEU A 69 -7.72 -0.04 22.56
C LEU A 69 -6.98 -0.18 23.90
N SER A 70 -5.85 -0.88 23.88
CA SER A 70 -4.85 -0.77 24.96
C SER A 70 -4.24 0.64 24.97
N GLU A 71 -3.61 1.02 26.08
CA GLU A 71 -2.88 2.29 26.17
C GLU A 71 -1.75 2.38 25.13
N LYS A 72 -1.02 1.28 24.91
CA LYS A 72 0.03 1.19 23.89
C LYS A 72 -0.53 1.34 22.48
N ALA A 73 -1.60 0.63 22.15
CA ALA A 73 -2.25 0.75 20.85
C ALA A 73 -2.78 2.17 20.61
N MET A 74 -3.35 2.82 21.62
CA MET A 74 -3.77 4.22 21.54
C MET A 74 -2.61 5.14 21.18
N LYS A 75 -1.47 5.04 21.90
CA LYS A 75 -0.25 5.81 21.62
C LYS A 75 0.28 5.55 20.21
N ALA A 76 0.32 4.29 19.78
CA ALA A 76 0.76 3.93 18.43
C ALA A 76 -0.16 4.52 17.34
N VAL A 77 -1.47 4.53 17.56
CA VAL A 77 -2.42 5.16 16.64
C VAL A 77 -2.20 6.68 16.59
N LEU A 78 -2.04 7.34 17.73
CA LEU A 78 -1.85 8.80 17.77
C LEU A 78 -0.54 9.26 17.10
N ARG A 79 0.50 8.43 17.18
CA ARG A 79 1.76 8.64 16.47
C ARG A 79 1.62 8.49 14.95
N ALA A 80 0.74 7.62 14.49
CA ALA A 80 0.53 7.42 13.06
C ALA A 80 -0.09 8.67 12.41
N PRO A 81 0.13 8.87 11.10
CA PRO A 81 -0.45 9.99 10.36
C PRO A 81 -1.97 10.05 10.50
N GLU A 82 -2.54 11.26 10.59
CA GLU A 82 -3.97 11.47 10.87
C GLU A 82 -4.89 10.68 9.93
N TRP A 83 -4.54 10.63 8.64
CA TRP A 83 -5.30 9.93 7.60
C TRP A 83 -5.35 8.41 7.78
N MET A 84 -4.47 7.84 8.61
CA MET A 84 -4.42 6.41 8.94
C MET A 84 -5.06 6.04 10.28
N GLN A 85 -5.19 6.99 11.21
CA GLN A 85 -5.54 6.70 12.61
C GLN A 85 -6.82 5.87 12.77
N ILE A 86 -7.89 6.20 12.04
CA ILE A 86 -9.17 5.47 12.13
C ILE A 86 -9.02 4.01 11.67
N LYS A 87 -8.30 3.78 10.55
CA LYS A 87 -8.12 2.41 10.03
C LYS A 87 -7.23 1.60 10.96
N LEU A 88 -6.17 2.22 11.49
CA LEU A 88 -5.25 1.59 12.41
C LEU A 88 -5.92 1.25 13.75
N ALA A 89 -6.71 2.18 14.31
CA ALA A 89 -7.51 1.94 15.52
C ALA A 89 -8.48 0.76 15.34
N ARG A 90 -9.16 0.66 14.19
CA ARG A 90 -10.01 -0.49 13.88
C ARG A 90 -9.24 -1.80 13.85
N GLN A 91 -8.03 -1.80 13.28
CA GLN A 91 -7.21 -3.00 13.23
C GLN A 91 -6.76 -3.41 14.63
N PHE A 92 -6.34 -2.45 15.47
CA PHE A 92 -5.95 -2.70 16.87
C PHE A 92 -7.07 -3.23 17.77
N GLU A 93 -8.35 -3.11 17.40
CA GLU A 93 -9.42 -3.83 18.11
C GLU A 93 -9.30 -5.37 17.97
N ARG A 94 -8.42 -5.87 17.08
CA ARG A 94 -8.33 -7.29 16.70
C ARG A 94 -6.92 -7.88 16.78
N ILE A 95 -5.89 -7.08 17.02
CA ILE A 95 -4.48 -7.51 17.00
C ILE A 95 -3.77 -7.14 18.30
N GLY A 96 -2.60 -7.73 18.54
CA GLY A 96 -1.84 -7.52 19.77
C GLY A 96 -0.95 -6.28 19.79
N ASP A 97 -0.41 -5.98 20.97
CA ASP A 97 0.44 -4.81 21.23
C ASP A 97 1.83 -4.90 20.58
N GLU A 98 2.25 -6.07 20.07
CA GLU A 98 3.52 -6.22 19.35
C GLU A 98 3.63 -5.30 18.12
N TYR A 99 2.50 -4.99 17.48
CA TYR A 99 2.43 -4.04 16.37
C TYR A 99 2.45 -2.58 16.84
N ALA A 100 1.96 -2.31 18.06
CA ALA A 100 2.06 -0.99 18.67
C ALA A 100 3.51 -0.68 19.04
N ASP A 101 4.22 -1.66 19.61
CA ASP A 101 5.65 -1.57 19.93
C ASP A 101 6.49 -1.31 18.67
N LEU A 102 6.14 -1.93 17.53
CA LEU A 102 6.80 -1.63 16.25
C LEU A 102 6.64 -0.16 15.85
N ILE A 103 5.42 0.38 15.86
CA ILE A 103 5.16 1.77 15.47
C ILE A 103 5.87 2.75 16.40
N LEU A 104 5.81 2.52 17.71
CA LEU A 104 6.38 3.40 18.73
C LEU A 104 7.92 3.43 18.72
N ASN A 105 8.57 2.34 18.32
CA ASN A 105 10.03 2.27 18.31
C ASN A 105 10.66 2.44 16.91
N SER A 106 9.83 2.63 15.85
CA SER A 106 10.33 2.83 14.49
C SER A 106 10.69 4.30 14.21
N PRO A 107 11.77 4.59 13.47
CA PRO A 107 12.08 5.94 12.98
C PRO A 107 10.88 6.59 12.29
N SER A 108 10.67 7.91 12.50
CA SER A 108 9.50 8.64 11.97
C SER A 108 9.28 8.46 10.47
N LYS A 109 10.36 8.32 9.70
CA LYS A 109 10.33 8.11 8.24
C LYS A 109 9.78 6.76 7.78
N TYR A 110 9.49 5.82 8.69
CA TYR A 110 8.93 4.50 8.36
C TYR A 110 7.53 4.31 8.95
N VAL A 111 7.08 5.24 9.80
CA VAL A 111 5.88 5.06 10.63
C VAL A 111 4.63 4.95 9.76
N ASP A 112 4.54 5.72 8.69
CA ASP A 112 3.42 5.76 7.78
C ASP A 112 3.33 4.48 6.93
N GLU A 113 4.42 3.95 6.37
CA GLU A 113 4.39 2.68 5.64
C GLU A 113 4.05 1.49 6.56
N ILE A 114 4.59 1.48 7.77
CA ILE A 114 4.31 0.45 8.77
C ILE A 114 2.84 0.54 9.20
N ALA A 115 2.36 1.74 9.56
CA ALA A 115 0.96 1.95 9.95
C ALA A 115 0.00 1.57 8.83
N PHE A 116 0.32 1.93 7.58
CA PHE A 116 -0.46 1.53 6.42
C PHE A 116 -0.50 0.01 6.27
N SER A 117 0.66 -0.66 6.37
CA SER A 117 0.76 -2.12 6.20
C SER A 117 -0.05 -2.86 7.28
N ILE A 118 0.04 -2.44 8.55
CA ILE A 118 -0.75 -3.02 9.64
C ILE A 118 -2.25 -2.82 9.39
N ALA A 119 -2.66 -1.59 9.06
CA ALA A 119 -4.06 -1.22 8.94
C ALA A 119 -4.75 -1.77 7.68
N CYS A 120 -3.99 -2.08 6.63
CA CYS A 120 -4.53 -2.51 5.34
C CYS A 120 -4.28 -4.00 5.02
N CYS A 121 -3.43 -4.70 5.78
CA CYS A 121 -3.35 -6.17 5.64
C CYS A 121 -4.65 -6.84 6.14
N PRO A 122 -5.00 -8.03 5.60
CA PRO A 122 -6.13 -8.78 6.11
C PRO A 122 -5.94 -9.10 7.60
N SER A 123 -7.00 -8.96 8.38
CA SER A 123 -6.93 -9.07 9.85
C SER A 123 -6.42 -10.42 10.36
N ASN A 124 -6.55 -11.47 9.55
CA ASN A 124 -6.10 -12.83 9.86
C ASN A 124 -4.80 -13.24 9.14
N ALA A 125 -4.11 -12.29 8.49
CA ALA A 125 -2.92 -12.53 7.68
C ALA A 125 -1.95 -11.32 7.71
N ILE A 126 -1.79 -10.71 8.90
CA ILE A 126 -0.81 -9.63 9.08
C ILE A 126 0.58 -10.25 9.22
N PRO A 127 1.58 -9.77 8.48
CA PRO A 127 2.95 -10.27 8.61
C PRO A 127 3.58 -9.96 9.97
N PRO A 128 4.60 -10.72 10.40
CA PRO A 128 5.32 -10.44 11.65
C PRO A 128 5.92 -9.02 11.69
N PRO A 129 6.02 -8.38 12.87
CA PRO A 129 6.54 -7.02 12.99
C PRO A 129 7.91 -6.77 12.33
N GLY A 130 8.84 -7.73 12.44
CA GLY A 130 10.14 -7.63 11.78
C GLY A 130 10.03 -7.51 10.25
N LEU A 131 9.13 -8.28 9.63
CA LEU A 131 8.93 -8.24 8.18
C LEU A 131 8.35 -6.89 7.74
N LEU A 132 7.44 -6.32 8.53
CA LEU A 132 6.86 -5.01 8.25
C LEU A 132 7.92 -3.89 8.34
N TYR A 133 8.82 -3.99 9.32
CA TYR A 133 9.99 -3.10 9.41
C TYR A 133 10.88 -3.23 8.19
N ASP A 134 11.29 -4.46 7.83
CA ASP A 134 12.17 -4.71 6.68
C ASP A 134 11.53 -4.24 5.37
N ASN A 135 10.22 -4.45 5.20
CA ASN A 135 9.50 -3.97 4.03
C ASN A 135 9.58 -2.45 3.88
N ALA A 136 9.40 -1.68 4.97
CA ALA A 136 9.55 -0.23 4.94
C ALA A 136 11.02 0.18 4.75
N TYR A 137 11.94 -0.41 5.51
CA TYR A 137 13.38 -0.14 5.44
C TYR A 137 13.93 -0.32 4.02
N PHE A 138 13.58 -1.42 3.35
CA PHE A 138 14.09 -1.72 2.00
C PHE A 138 13.45 -0.90 0.89
N ILE A 139 12.35 -0.18 1.13
CA ILE A 139 11.86 0.84 0.18
C ILE A 139 12.90 1.96 0.07
N TYR A 140 13.23 2.58 1.20
CA TYR A 140 14.23 3.65 1.25
C TYR A 140 15.64 3.15 0.93
N LYS A 141 15.98 1.89 1.27
CA LYS A 141 17.31 1.37 0.95
C LYS A 141 17.50 1.15 -0.55
N ASN A 142 16.45 0.74 -1.26
CA ASN A 142 16.50 0.56 -2.71
C ASN A 142 16.46 1.91 -3.44
N ASP A 143 15.74 2.90 -2.90
CA ASP A 143 15.71 4.29 -3.38
C ASP A 143 17.12 4.87 -3.55
N GLU A 144 18.02 4.64 -2.58
CA GLU A 144 19.44 5.08 -2.64
C GLU A 144 20.23 4.53 -3.85
N LEU A 145 19.71 3.52 -4.55
CA LEU A 145 20.40 2.79 -5.63
C LEU A 145 19.64 2.83 -6.96
N ILE A 146 18.46 3.45 -6.99
CA ILE A 146 17.61 3.58 -8.18
C ILE A 146 17.71 5.01 -8.68
N ASP A 147 18.09 5.20 -9.94
CA ASP A 147 18.30 6.55 -10.47
C ASP A 147 16.99 7.19 -10.99
N TYR A 148 16.05 6.43 -11.57
CA TYR A 148 14.85 6.97 -12.21
C TYR A 148 13.71 7.37 -11.25
N ALA A 149 13.85 7.11 -9.95
CA ALA A 149 12.80 7.30 -8.95
C ALA A 149 13.37 7.86 -7.64
N ASP A 150 12.58 8.69 -6.95
CA ASP A 150 12.90 9.23 -5.63
C ASP A 150 11.69 9.12 -4.69
N VAL A 151 11.86 8.54 -3.50
CA VAL A 151 10.85 8.56 -2.43
C VAL A 151 10.87 9.93 -1.73
N ILE A 152 9.71 10.58 -1.64
CA ILE A 152 9.55 11.89 -1.00
C ILE A 152 8.53 11.82 0.15
N ASP A 153 8.85 12.52 1.24
CA ASP A 153 8.02 12.64 2.44
C ASP A 153 7.35 14.03 2.51
N PHE A 154 6.07 14.06 2.88
CA PHE A 154 5.27 15.28 3.06
C PHE A 154 5.11 15.65 4.54
N GLU A 155 4.89 16.94 4.81
CA GLU A 155 4.68 17.46 6.17
C GLU A 155 3.46 16.85 6.88
N ASN A 156 2.48 16.36 6.13
CA ASN A 156 1.29 15.68 6.68
C ASN A 156 1.57 14.22 7.11
N GLY A 157 2.83 13.78 7.06
CA GLY A 157 3.26 12.43 7.42
C GLY A 157 2.89 11.37 6.39
N SER A 158 2.70 11.74 5.12
CA SER A 158 2.54 10.78 4.02
C SER A 158 3.74 10.80 3.09
N SER A 159 3.94 9.73 2.33
CA SER A 159 5.04 9.59 1.39
C SER A 159 4.55 9.16 0.01
N THR A 160 5.36 9.42 -1.02
CA THR A 160 5.11 8.95 -2.38
C THR A 160 6.42 8.89 -3.18
N ILE A 161 6.34 8.53 -4.46
CA ILE A 161 7.50 8.46 -5.36
C ILE A 161 7.36 9.49 -6.49
N VAL A 162 8.48 10.09 -6.89
CA VAL A 162 8.64 10.90 -8.09
C VAL A 162 9.44 10.12 -9.13
N TYR A 163 9.03 10.16 -10.41
CA TYR A 163 9.70 9.44 -11.50
C TYR A 163 10.19 10.36 -12.60
N ARG A 164 11.33 10.00 -13.21
CA ARG A 164 11.78 10.53 -14.50
C ARG A 164 11.30 9.62 -15.63
N VAL A 165 10.68 10.21 -16.66
CA VAL A 165 10.05 9.50 -17.78
C VAL A 165 10.43 10.18 -19.09
N LEU A 166 10.63 9.39 -20.14
CA LEU A 166 10.94 9.89 -21.48
C LEU A 166 9.65 9.90 -22.32
N GLU A 167 8.96 11.04 -22.39
CA GLU A 167 7.72 11.19 -23.17
C GLU A 167 7.98 12.01 -24.44
N ASP A 168 7.72 11.43 -25.61
CA ASP A 168 7.98 12.06 -26.93
C ASP A 168 9.44 12.54 -27.10
N GLY A 169 10.39 11.80 -26.52
CA GLY A 169 11.82 12.15 -26.52
C GLY A 169 12.20 13.31 -25.59
N GLN A 170 11.28 13.74 -24.73
CA GLN A 170 11.52 14.76 -23.70
C GLN A 170 11.46 14.15 -22.31
N GLU A 171 12.41 14.51 -21.47
CA GLU A 171 12.40 14.16 -20.05
C GLU A 171 11.31 14.93 -19.31
N LYS A 172 10.51 14.20 -18.54
CA LYS A 172 9.44 14.74 -17.69
C LYS A 172 9.45 14.06 -16.33
N GLU A 173 9.02 14.83 -15.34
CA GLU A 173 8.90 14.37 -13.96
C GLU A 173 7.42 14.14 -13.61
N TYR A 174 7.12 13.01 -12.96
CA TYR A 174 5.76 12.66 -12.54
C TYR A 174 5.73 12.23 -11.08
N THR A 175 4.86 12.86 -10.30
CA THR A 175 4.58 12.43 -8.91
C THR A 175 3.51 11.34 -8.90
N CYS A 176 3.83 10.19 -8.30
CA CYS A 176 2.88 9.12 -8.06
C CYS A 176 1.79 9.58 -7.08
N PRO A 177 0.50 9.26 -7.33
CA PRO A 177 -0.53 9.47 -6.32
C PRO A 177 -0.24 8.64 -5.08
N MET A 178 -0.31 9.28 -3.90
CA MET A 178 -0.10 8.64 -2.60
C MET A 178 -0.81 7.27 -2.47
N LYS A 179 -2.08 7.18 -2.88
CA LYS A 179 -2.84 5.92 -2.82
C LYS A 179 -2.21 4.81 -3.67
N ILE A 180 -1.63 5.14 -4.82
CA ILE A 180 -0.98 4.16 -5.70
C ILE A 180 0.32 3.66 -5.06
N TYR A 181 1.14 4.57 -4.52
CA TYR A 181 2.35 4.22 -3.77
C TYR A 181 2.07 3.23 -2.64
N TYR A 182 1.15 3.56 -1.72
CA TYR A 182 0.89 2.68 -0.58
C TYR A 182 0.33 1.31 -0.98
N TRP A 183 -0.63 1.25 -1.91
CA TRP A 183 -1.25 -0.03 -2.27
C TRP A 183 -0.37 -0.93 -3.14
N TYR A 184 0.46 -0.34 -4.00
CA TYR A 184 1.13 -1.07 -5.07
C TYR A 184 2.64 -0.92 -5.06
N VAL A 185 3.22 -0.27 -4.06
CA VAL A 185 4.65 -0.36 -3.71
C VAL A 185 4.79 -0.79 -2.25
N VAL A 186 4.15 -0.10 -1.30
CA VAL A 186 4.34 -0.35 0.14
C VAL A 186 3.74 -1.66 0.60
N HIS A 187 2.53 -2.01 0.16
CA HIS A 187 1.82 -3.18 0.66
C HIS A 187 2.67 -4.46 0.54
N PRO A 188 2.94 -5.21 1.64
CA PRO A 188 3.90 -6.31 1.67
C PRO A 188 3.43 -7.54 0.88
N ARG A 189 2.11 -7.63 0.67
CA ARG A 189 1.45 -8.69 -0.08
C ARG A 189 1.14 -8.27 -1.51
N ILE A 190 1.38 -9.19 -2.45
CA ILE A 190 1.36 -9.02 -3.89
C ILE A 190 0.03 -9.51 -4.46
N THR A 191 -0.32 -10.77 -4.21
CA THR A 191 -1.55 -11.41 -4.69
C THR A 191 -2.26 -12.17 -3.56
N PHE A 192 -2.28 -13.50 -3.62
CA PHE A 192 -2.95 -14.38 -2.67
C PHE A 192 -2.00 -14.98 -1.61
N GLU A 193 -0.69 -14.98 -1.86
CA GLU A 193 0.35 -15.51 -0.97
C GLU A 193 0.40 -14.77 0.38
N ASP A 194 0.95 -15.39 1.42
CA ASP A 194 1.27 -14.67 2.66
C ASP A 194 2.66 -14.05 2.55
N ALA A 195 2.84 -12.85 3.10
CA ALA A 195 4.16 -12.24 3.14
C ALA A 195 4.97 -12.88 4.28
N GLU A 196 6.01 -13.61 3.92
CA GLU A 196 6.81 -14.43 4.83
C GLU A 196 8.31 -14.19 4.62
N TYR A 197 9.10 -14.51 5.63
CA TYR A 197 10.54 -14.67 5.47
C TYR A 197 10.82 -16.02 4.81
N VAL A 198 11.49 -16.00 3.67
CA VAL A 198 11.97 -17.19 2.96
C VAL A 198 13.47 -17.05 2.75
N TYR A 199 14.23 -18.08 3.13
CA TYR A 199 15.69 -18.02 3.20
C TYR A 199 16.18 -16.88 4.12
N ASP A 200 15.49 -16.67 5.24
CA ASP A 200 15.71 -15.59 6.21
C ASP A 200 15.58 -14.17 5.64
N LYS A 201 14.86 -14.03 4.51
CA LYS A 201 14.74 -12.77 3.76
C LYS A 201 13.32 -12.52 3.28
N PHE A 202 12.91 -11.25 3.34
CA PHE A 202 11.69 -10.81 2.67
C PHE A 202 11.97 -10.63 1.16
N TRP A 203 10.96 -10.84 0.31
CA TRP A 203 11.15 -10.80 -1.15
C TRP A 203 11.75 -9.49 -1.65
N ARG A 204 11.43 -8.36 -1.04
CA ARG A 204 11.96 -7.05 -1.47
C ARG A 204 13.48 -6.99 -1.34
N GLU A 205 14.02 -7.49 -0.24
CA GLU A 205 15.46 -7.59 -0.05
C GLU A 205 16.04 -8.64 -0.99
N TYR A 206 15.45 -9.83 -1.00
CA TYR A 206 15.98 -10.97 -1.74
C TYR A 206 16.09 -10.68 -3.25
N LEU A 207 15.01 -10.22 -3.87
CA LEU A 207 14.99 -10.00 -5.33
C LEU A 207 15.94 -8.89 -5.78
N PHE A 208 16.21 -7.90 -4.92
CA PHE A 208 17.09 -6.79 -5.29
C PHE A 208 18.57 -7.16 -5.16
N TYR A 209 18.94 -7.81 -4.06
CA TYR A 209 20.34 -8.03 -3.67
C TYR A 209 20.87 -9.44 -3.98
N HIS A 210 20.03 -10.36 -4.47
CA HIS A 210 20.42 -11.75 -4.72
C HIS A 210 20.12 -12.22 -6.15
N ASN A 211 21.00 -13.09 -6.64
CA ASN A 211 20.84 -13.89 -7.85
C ASN A 211 21.65 -15.18 -7.70
N ASP A 212 21.21 -16.24 -8.39
CA ASP A 212 22.01 -17.45 -8.55
C ASP A 212 23.06 -17.27 -9.66
N ILE A 213 24.12 -18.07 -9.61
CA ILE A 213 25.15 -18.05 -10.65
C ILE A 213 24.54 -18.39 -12.02
N GLY A 214 24.87 -17.58 -13.02
CA GLY A 214 24.31 -17.69 -14.38
C GLY A 214 23.02 -16.91 -14.60
N TYR A 215 22.45 -16.29 -13.56
CA TYR A 215 21.23 -15.49 -13.63
C TYR A 215 21.52 -14.01 -13.32
N PRO A 216 20.75 -13.05 -13.89
CA PRO A 216 21.04 -11.63 -13.71
C PRO A 216 20.66 -11.15 -12.30
N LEU A 217 21.43 -10.18 -11.78
CA LEU A 217 21.12 -9.48 -10.54
C LEU A 217 20.25 -8.24 -10.82
N LEU A 218 19.11 -8.10 -10.12
CA LEU A 218 18.16 -7.01 -10.39
C LEU A 218 18.77 -5.62 -10.14
N MET A 219 19.43 -5.43 -8.99
CA MET A 219 20.09 -4.16 -8.67
C MET A 219 21.13 -3.77 -9.73
N GLU A 220 21.90 -4.73 -10.27
CA GLU A 220 22.86 -4.46 -11.34
C GLU A 220 22.17 -3.98 -12.64
N LYS A 221 20.97 -4.49 -12.95
CA LYS A 221 20.21 -4.10 -14.14
C LYS A 221 19.53 -2.74 -14.03
N LEU A 222 19.19 -2.31 -12.82
CA LEU A 222 18.54 -1.02 -12.59
C LEU A 222 19.52 0.13 -12.44
N ARG A 223 20.77 -0.17 -12.07
CA ARG A 223 21.79 0.85 -11.84
C ARG A 223 22.12 1.59 -13.14
N GLY A 224 22.07 2.93 -13.11
CA GLY A 224 22.32 3.78 -14.26
C GLY A 224 21.14 3.92 -15.22
N ILE A 225 19.97 3.34 -14.91
CA ILE A 225 18.76 3.54 -15.71
C ILE A 225 18.11 4.86 -15.30
N GLU A 226 18.10 5.84 -16.20
CA GLU A 226 17.64 7.20 -15.90
C GLU A 226 16.12 7.38 -15.98
N TYR A 227 15.42 6.50 -16.73
CA TYR A 227 14.01 6.65 -17.04
C TYR A 227 13.19 5.43 -16.60
N LEU A 228 12.03 5.68 -15.97
CA LEU A 228 11.06 4.65 -15.65
C LEU A 228 10.53 3.97 -16.92
N TRP A 229 10.05 4.77 -17.87
CA TRP A 229 9.41 4.32 -19.10
C TRP A 229 9.58 5.37 -20.22
N ASP A 230 9.40 4.96 -21.46
CA ASP A 230 9.51 5.77 -22.68
C ASP A 230 8.15 6.05 -23.35
N CYS A 231 7.05 5.70 -22.66
CA CYS A 231 5.67 5.85 -23.13
C CYS A 231 5.37 5.13 -24.47
N GLN A 232 6.12 4.09 -24.81
CA GLN A 232 5.87 3.29 -26.02
C GLN A 232 5.22 1.95 -25.68
N SER A 233 4.26 1.53 -26.51
CA SER A 233 3.72 0.18 -26.51
C SER A 233 4.56 -0.72 -27.44
N TYR A 234 4.95 -1.90 -26.99
CA TYR A 234 5.82 -2.81 -27.76
C TYR A 234 5.67 -4.27 -27.33
N HIS A 235 6.25 -5.16 -28.15
CA HIS A 235 6.37 -6.60 -27.87
C HIS A 235 7.86 -6.97 -27.77
N PRO A 236 8.40 -7.13 -26.56
CA PRO A 236 9.75 -7.64 -26.38
C PRO A 236 9.91 -8.99 -27.13
N PRO A 237 10.94 -9.17 -27.96
CA PRO A 237 11.15 -10.42 -28.68
C PRO A 237 11.62 -11.54 -27.75
N SER A 238 11.41 -12.78 -28.18
CA SER A 238 11.90 -13.95 -27.45
C SER A 238 13.42 -13.97 -27.41
N HIS A 239 14.00 -14.41 -26.29
CA HIS A 239 15.45 -14.58 -26.12
C HIS A 239 16.29 -13.31 -26.36
N ARG A 240 15.69 -12.13 -26.16
CA ARG A 240 16.38 -10.85 -26.37
C ARG A 240 17.62 -10.69 -25.50
N THR A 241 18.59 -9.94 -26.01
CA THR A 241 19.84 -9.61 -25.32
C THR A 241 19.70 -8.33 -24.50
N TRP A 242 20.58 -8.13 -23.52
CA TRP A 242 20.63 -6.88 -22.76
C TRP A 242 20.91 -5.68 -23.67
N LYS A 243 21.82 -5.84 -24.64
CA LYS A 243 22.09 -4.83 -25.68
C LYS A 243 20.83 -4.42 -26.43
N TRP A 244 20.01 -5.39 -26.87
CA TRP A 244 18.74 -5.08 -27.54
C TRP A 244 17.82 -4.25 -26.63
N SER A 245 17.65 -4.66 -25.38
CA SER A 245 16.82 -3.97 -24.41
C SER A 245 17.22 -2.50 -24.25
N MET A 246 18.52 -2.23 -24.05
CA MET A 246 19.02 -0.87 -23.84
C MET A 246 19.08 -0.02 -25.13
N GLU A 247 19.24 -0.63 -26.30
CA GLU A 247 19.22 0.10 -27.58
C GLU A 247 17.81 0.49 -28.01
N ASN A 248 16.78 -0.30 -27.64
CA ASN A 248 15.39 -0.07 -28.07
C ASN A 248 14.56 0.65 -27.00
N HIS A 249 14.70 0.24 -25.73
CA HIS A 249 13.91 0.74 -24.60
C HIS A 249 14.78 0.87 -23.33
N PRO A 250 15.68 1.87 -23.23
CA PRO A 250 16.58 2.07 -22.07
C PRO A 250 15.81 2.57 -20.83
N THR A 251 14.92 1.72 -20.31
CA THR A 251 13.94 2.07 -19.28
C THR A 251 13.86 1.02 -18.20
N ALA A 252 13.39 1.40 -17.02
CA ALA A 252 13.23 0.48 -15.90
C ALA A 252 12.20 -0.61 -16.20
N ILE A 253 11.11 -0.29 -16.91
CA ILE A 253 10.11 -1.27 -17.32
C ILE A 253 10.72 -2.39 -18.15
N GLU A 254 11.56 -2.06 -19.13
CA GLU A 254 12.24 -3.06 -19.94
C GLU A 254 13.35 -3.78 -19.16
N ALA A 255 14.12 -3.08 -18.33
CA ALA A 255 15.17 -3.69 -17.51
C ALA A 255 14.61 -4.77 -16.56
N VAL A 256 13.50 -4.48 -15.88
CA VAL A 256 12.79 -5.45 -15.03
C VAL A 256 12.19 -6.57 -15.87
N SER A 257 11.59 -6.27 -17.03
CA SER A 257 11.04 -7.28 -17.94
C SER A 257 12.10 -8.24 -18.47
N TYR A 258 13.31 -7.73 -18.78
CA TYR A 258 14.46 -8.52 -19.16
C TYR A 258 14.88 -9.43 -18.00
N TRP A 259 15.04 -8.87 -16.81
CA TRP A 259 15.42 -9.61 -15.60
C TRP A 259 14.44 -10.77 -15.34
N ILE A 260 13.13 -10.53 -15.38
CA ILE A 260 12.11 -11.58 -15.19
C ILE A 260 12.27 -12.71 -16.21
N GLY A 261 12.40 -12.36 -17.51
CA GLY A 261 12.51 -13.36 -18.58
C GLY A 261 13.77 -14.23 -18.45
N LYS A 262 14.88 -13.65 -18.00
CA LYS A 262 16.13 -14.37 -17.77
C LYS A 262 16.16 -15.15 -16.47
N THR A 263 15.49 -14.66 -15.42
CA THR A 263 15.36 -15.36 -14.13
C THR A 263 14.43 -16.57 -14.24
N ILE A 264 13.31 -16.46 -14.97
CA ILE A 264 12.33 -17.55 -15.16
C ILE A 264 12.36 -18.02 -16.62
N ASN A 265 13.49 -18.63 -17.00
CA ASN A 265 13.77 -19.04 -18.37
C ASN A 265 13.31 -20.46 -18.69
N GLN A 266 12.76 -21.20 -17.72
CA GLN A 266 12.25 -22.56 -17.90
C GLN A 266 10.74 -22.66 -17.63
N LEU A 267 10.10 -23.64 -18.27
CA LEU A 267 8.72 -24.03 -17.95
C LEU A 267 8.69 -24.71 -16.60
N ALA A 268 7.56 -24.57 -15.89
CA ALA A 268 7.45 -25.10 -14.55
C ALA A 268 7.65 -26.63 -14.45
N ILE A 269 8.44 -27.06 -13.47
CA ILE A 269 8.73 -28.45 -13.13
C ILE A 269 8.64 -28.59 -11.60
N GLY A 270 8.12 -29.71 -11.11
CA GLY A 270 7.99 -29.95 -9.67
C GLY A 270 6.91 -29.09 -9.01
N ASP A 271 7.26 -28.51 -7.86
CA ASP A 271 6.36 -27.69 -7.05
C ASP A 271 5.97 -26.38 -7.75
N ARG A 272 4.88 -25.77 -7.26
CA ARG A 272 4.28 -24.56 -7.82
C ARG A 272 4.30 -23.46 -6.76
N PRO A 273 5.47 -22.86 -6.46
CA PRO A 273 5.61 -21.96 -5.33
C PRO A 273 4.85 -20.66 -5.53
N GLY A 274 4.30 -20.13 -4.43
CA GLY A 274 3.67 -18.81 -4.39
C GLY A 274 4.56 -17.69 -3.85
N GLN A 275 5.77 -18.02 -3.39
CA GLN A 275 6.69 -17.06 -2.76
C GLN A 275 7.69 -16.56 -3.79
N PRO A 276 7.84 -15.23 -4.00
CA PRO A 276 8.74 -14.68 -5.02
C PRO A 276 10.20 -15.11 -4.88
N ASN A 277 10.71 -15.29 -3.66
CA ASN A 277 12.08 -15.74 -3.40
C ASN A 277 12.31 -17.15 -3.98
N VAL A 278 11.34 -18.06 -3.76
CA VAL A 278 11.40 -19.45 -4.23
C VAL A 278 11.29 -19.47 -5.74
N ILE A 279 10.35 -18.72 -6.32
CA ILE A 279 10.20 -18.61 -7.77
C ILE A 279 11.50 -18.12 -8.42
N ALA A 280 12.13 -17.09 -7.84
CA ALA A 280 13.38 -16.53 -8.34
C ALA A 280 14.55 -17.52 -8.23
N HIS A 281 14.54 -18.44 -7.26
CA HIS A 281 15.58 -19.45 -7.05
C HIS A 281 15.38 -20.70 -7.89
N GLU A 282 14.13 -21.13 -8.11
CA GLU A 282 13.82 -22.33 -8.89
C GLU A 282 13.90 -22.09 -10.41
N HIS A 283 13.91 -20.84 -10.85
CA HIS A 283 14.10 -20.41 -12.24
C HIS A 283 13.10 -20.96 -13.26
N ASN A 284 11.94 -21.44 -12.78
CA ASN A 284 10.92 -22.06 -13.61
C ASN A 284 9.51 -21.62 -13.20
N GLY A 285 8.58 -21.57 -14.15
CA GLY A 285 7.24 -21.05 -13.88
C GLY A 285 6.29 -21.07 -15.08
N TYR A 286 4.99 -20.91 -14.81
CA TYR A 286 4.01 -20.50 -15.81
C TYR A 286 3.50 -19.09 -15.48
N CYS A 287 2.32 -18.70 -16.00
CA CYS A 287 1.78 -17.35 -15.83
C CYS A 287 1.60 -16.96 -14.35
N GLY A 288 1.21 -17.89 -13.48
CA GLY A 288 1.06 -17.64 -12.04
C GLY A 288 2.36 -17.16 -11.37
N GLU A 289 3.43 -17.93 -11.51
CA GLU A 289 4.74 -17.62 -10.94
C GLU A 289 5.34 -16.38 -11.59
N LEU A 290 5.20 -16.24 -12.91
CA LEU A 290 5.63 -15.05 -13.66
C LEU A 290 4.92 -13.78 -13.18
N GLN A 291 3.61 -13.82 -12.95
CA GLN A 291 2.88 -12.67 -12.39
C GLN A 291 3.44 -12.29 -11.02
N GLN A 292 3.59 -13.26 -10.11
CA GLN A 292 4.00 -12.99 -8.75
C GLN A 292 5.40 -12.39 -8.67
N ILE A 293 6.39 -13.02 -9.32
CA ILE A 293 7.76 -12.50 -9.33
C ILE A 293 7.82 -11.15 -10.05
N ALA A 294 7.03 -10.95 -11.10
CA ALA A 294 7.07 -9.71 -11.85
C ALA A 294 6.47 -8.52 -11.10
N VAL A 295 5.36 -8.73 -10.38
CA VAL A 295 4.82 -7.68 -9.49
C VAL A 295 5.80 -7.45 -8.34
N ALA A 296 6.36 -8.49 -7.73
CA ALA A 296 7.36 -8.36 -6.66
C ALA A 296 8.59 -7.55 -7.12
N ALA A 297 9.15 -7.88 -8.29
CA ALA A 297 10.33 -7.23 -8.84
C ALA A 297 10.06 -5.76 -9.17
N GLN A 298 8.90 -5.45 -9.78
CA GLN A 298 8.51 -4.06 -10.03
C GLN A 298 8.35 -3.27 -8.72
N ARG A 299 7.67 -3.83 -7.72
CA ARG A 299 7.53 -3.16 -6.40
C ARG A 299 8.86 -2.98 -5.69
N THR A 300 9.76 -3.94 -5.83
CA THR A 300 11.14 -3.88 -5.32
C THR A 300 11.92 -2.75 -5.97
N ALA A 301 11.70 -2.55 -7.26
CA ALA A 301 12.25 -1.48 -8.09
C ALA A 301 11.47 -0.16 -7.97
N LEU A 302 10.63 0.03 -6.94
CA LEU A 302 9.82 1.24 -6.73
C LEU A 302 8.84 1.55 -7.89
N ILE A 303 8.44 0.54 -8.66
CA ILE A 303 7.46 0.66 -9.73
C ILE A 303 6.10 0.14 -9.22
N PRO A 304 5.04 0.96 -9.16
CA PRO A 304 3.75 0.51 -8.64
C PRO A 304 3.16 -0.53 -9.58
N SER A 305 2.88 -1.71 -9.04
CA SER A 305 2.48 -2.88 -9.84
C SER A 305 1.35 -3.66 -9.20
N VAL A 306 0.46 -4.19 -10.03
CA VAL A 306 -0.72 -4.96 -9.62
C VAL A 306 -0.91 -6.21 -10.48
N GLY A 307 -1.27 -7.32 -9.85
CA GLY A 307 -1.59 -8.56 -10.56
C GLY A 307 -3.00 -8.52 -11.18
N ILE A 308 -3.08 -8.73 -12.49
CA ILE A 308 -4.34 -8.89 -13.22
C ILE A 308 -4.69 -10.35 -13.41
N ASN A 309 -5.96 -10.67 -13.14
CA ASN A 309 -6.47 -12.02 -13.11
C ASN A 309 -7.58 -12.22 -14.15
N ASN A 310 -7.44 -13.30 -14.90
CA ASN A 310 -8.49 -13.90 -15.72
C ASN A 310 -8.72 -15.35 -15.24
N LEU A 311 -9.16 -15.51 -13.99
CA LEU A 311 -9.31 -16.84 -13.37
C LEU A 311 -10.26 -17.74 -14.15
N GLY A 312 -11.36 -17.18 -14.66
CA GLY A 312 -12.38 -17.93 -15.41
C GLY A 312 -11.84 -18.55 -16.71
N GLU A 313 -10.81 -17.96 -17.31
CA GLU A 313 -10.19 -18.42 -18.56
C GLU A 313 -8.69 -18.72 -18.46
N ASP A 314 -8.18 -18.94 -17.24
CA ASP A 314 -6.84 -19.45 -16.95
C ASP A 314 -5.73 -18.61 -17.61
N HIS A 315 -5.62 -17.34 -17.18
CA HIS A 315 -4.45 -16.50 -17.47
C HIS A 315 -4.30 -15.41 -16.41
N VAL A 316 -3.07 -14.99 -16.17
CA VAL A 316 -2.72 -13.91 -15.25
C VAL A 316 -1.48 -13.18 -15.76
N TRP A 317 -1.37 -11.88 -15.49
CA TRP A 317 -0.25 -11.00 -15.85
C TRP A 317 -0.24 -9.79 -14.92
N ARG A 318 0.46 -8.69 -15.24
CA ARG A 318 0.49 -7.50 -14.38
C ARG A 318 0.13 -6.21 -15.12
N GLU A 319 -0.18 -5.18 -14.35
CA GLU A 319 -0.15 -3.79 -14.81
C GLU A 319 0.88 -3.01 -13.99
N PHE A 320 1.58 -2.06 -14.63
CA PHE A 320 2.36 -1.05 -13.92
C PHE A 320 1.68 0.32 -14.03
N TRP A 321 1.97 1.21 -13.08
CA TRP A 321 1.36 2.55 -13.07
C TRP A 321 2.32 3.64 -13.56
N HIS A 322 1.87 4.42 -14.55
CA HIS A 322 2.44 5.70 -14.96
C HIS A 322 1.29 6.58 -15.50
N ASN A 323 0.85 7.60 -14.75
CA ASN A 323 -0.29 8.46 -15.12
C ASN A 323 -1.57 7.69 -15.54
N GLY A 324 -1.74 6.47 -15.02
CA GLY A 324 -2.61 5.47 -15.59
C GLY A 324 -2.02 4.10 -15.36
N TRP A 325 -2.84 3.07 -15.48
CA TRP A 325 -2.33 1.70 -15.48
C TRP A 325 -1.99 1.31 -16.92
N HIS A 326 -0.97 0.49 -17.11
CA HIS A 326 -0.53 -0.02 -18.40
C HIS A 326 -0.33 -1.53 -18.31
N GLU A 327 -0.83 -2.25 -19.31
CA GLU A 327 -0.67 -3.70 -19.44
C GLU A 327 0.82 -4.07 -19.52
N CYS A 328 1.24 -5.15 -18.86
CA CYS A 328 2.60 -5.67 -18.98
C CYS A 328 2.64 -7.16 -18.69
N ASP A 329 3.12 -7.96 -19.65
CA ASP A 329 3.16 -9.41 -19.56
C ASP A 329 4.51 -9.97 -20.02
N ASN A 330 4.97 -11.00 -19.31
CA ASN A 330 6.14 -11.79 -19.68
C ASN A 330 5.67 -13.20 -20.02
N TRP A 331 6.10 -13.71 -21.18
CA TRP A 331 5.69 -15.03 -21.62
C TRP A 331 6.68 -16.12 -21.21
N TRP A 332 6.17 -17.35 -21.21
CA TRP A 332 6.88 -18.52 -20.71
C TRP A 332 8.25 -18.71 -21.35
N ALA A 333 9.22 -19.16 -20.54
CA ALA A 333 10.56 -19.55 -20.96
C ALA A 333 11.27 -18.49 -21.83
N ASP A 334 11.28 -17.24 -21.36
CA ASP A 334 11.88 -16.09 -22.07
C ASP A 334 11.30 -15.90 -23.49
N GLY A 335 10.02 -16.21 -23.66
CA GLY A 335 9.30 -16.18 -24.93
C GLY A 335 8.93 -14.78 -25.44
N GLY A 336 9.40 -13.72 -24.78
CA GLY A 336 9.04 -12.34 -25.06
C GLY A 336 7.95 -11.81 -24.13
N GLY A 337 7.12 -10.90 -24.60
CA GLY A 337 6.05 -10.31 -23.80
C GLY A 337 5.22 -9.25 -24.52
N SER A 338 4.49 -8.48 -23.72
CA SER A 338 3.71 -7.32 -24.16
C SER A 338 3.86 -6.17 -23.17
N VAL A 339 3.94 -4.94 -23.67
CA VAL A 339 3.93 -3.70 -22.87
C VAL A 339 2.92 -2.74 -23.48
N ASP A 340 1.97 -2.32 -22.65
CA ASP A 340 0.89 -1.38 -22.94
C ASP A 340 -0.05 -1.82 -24.08
N ASN A 341 -0.39 -3.12 -24.18
CA ASN A 341 -1.35 -3.62 -25.17
C ASN A 341 -2.56 -4.33 -24.54
N TYR A 342 -3.62 -3.57 -24.25
CA TYR A 342 -4.88 -4.11 -23.72
C TYR A 342 -5.63 -5.08 -24.65
N ASP A 343 -5.32 -5.07 -25.95
CA ASP A 343 -5.98 -5.93 -26.94
C ASP A 343 -5.37 -7.34 -27.05
N GLU A 344 -4.27 -7.62 -26.34
CA GLU A 344 -3.45 -8.84 -26.45
C GLU A 344 -4.29 -10.13 -26.29
N TYR A 345 -5.07 -10.23 -25.22
CA TYR A 345 -5.76 -11.48 -24.88
C TYR A 345 -7.07 -11.69 -25.66
N ARG A 346 -7.94 -10.66 -25.68
CA ARG A 346 -9.26 -10.78 -26.29
C ARG A 346 -9.18 -10.77 -27.82
N TYR A 347 -8.34 -9.90 -28.39
CA TYR A 347 -8.36 -9.61 -29.83
C TYR A 347 -7.18 -10.22 -30.59
N ARG A 348 -5.99 -10.30 -30.00
CA ARG A 348 -4.85 -10.96 -30.64
C ARG A 348 -4.84 -12.47 -30.41
N TRP A 349 -5.00 -12.93 -29.16
CA TRP A 349 -5.08 -14.37 -28.84
C TRP A 349 -6.47 -14.97 -29.10
N ASN A 350 -7.45 -14.14 -29.46
CA ASN A 350 -8.84 -14.55 -29.72
C ASN A 350 -9.49 -15.32 -28.55
N LYS A 351 -9.13 -14.98 -27.30
CA LYS A 351 -9.80 -15.56 -26.12
C LYS A 351 -11.24 -15.04 -26.04
N ILE A 352 -12.19 -15.88 -25.66
CA ILE A 352 -13.50 -15.40 -25.19
C ILE A 352 -13.38 -15.30 -23.70
N VAL A 353 -13.56 -14.10 -23.17
CA VAL A 353 -13.26 -13.79 -21.78
C VAL A 353 -14.52 -13.36 -21.05
N SER A 354 -14.66 -13.88 -19.83
CA SER A 354 -15.77 -13.60 -18.94
C SER A 354 -15.59 -12.25 -18.25
N ALA A 355 -14.55 -12.10 -17.45
CA ALA A 355 -14.23 -10.88 -16.73
C ALA A 355 -12.73 -10.83 -16.41
N PHE A 356 -12.24 -9.63 -16.12
CA PHE A 356 -10.89 -9.38 -15.65
C PHE A 356 -10.95 -8.56 -14.37
N PHE A 357 -10.10 -8.88 -13.40
CA PHE A 357 -10.00 -8.11 -12.17
C PHE A 357 -8.55 -7.98 -11.71
N ALA A 358 -8.26 -6.91 -10.99
CA ALA A 358 -6.99 -6.69 -10.34
C ALA A 358 -7.08 -7.05 -8.86
N TRP A 359 -5.99 -7.58 -8.31
CA TRP A 359 -5.89 -8.03 -6.93
C TRP A 359 -5.24 -6.97 -6.04
N ASN A 360 -5.92 -6.55 -4.96
CA ASN A 360 -5.31 -5.70 -3.93
C ASN A 360 -4.64 -6.56 -2.86
N GLY A 361 -3.58 -6.06 -2.24
CA GLY A 361 -2.86 -6.80 -1.21
C GLY A 361 -3.70 -7.17 0.03
N ASP A 362 -4.82 -6.49 0.27
CA ASP A 362 -5.77 -6.77 1.34
C ASP A 362 -6.73 -7.94 1.03
N SER A 363 -6.55 -8.64 -0.10
CA SER A 363 -7.49 -9.63 -0.68
C SER A 363 -8.74 -9.06 -1.33
N SER A 364 -8.97 -7.74 -1.36
CA SER A 364 -10.06 -7.20 -2.17
C SER A 364 -9.69 -7.22 -3.66
N ILE A 365 -10.71 -7.11 -4.53
CA ILE A 365 -10.51 -7.06 -5.98
C ILE A 365 -11.25 -5.87 -6.58
N TYR A 366 -10.81 -5.41 -7.74
CA TYR A 366 -11.57 -4.46 -8.55
C TYR A 366 -11.62 -4.86 -10.03
N ASP A 367 -12.76 -4.59 -10.65
CA ASP A 367 -13.05 -4.92 -12.05
C ASP A 367 -12.20 -4.05 -13.00
N VAL A 368 -11.45 -4.70 -13.90
CA VAL A 368 -10.67 -4.06 -14.97
C VAL A 368 -11.13 -4.49 -16.38
N THR A 369 -12.24 -5.22 -16.47
CA THR A 369 -12.76 -5.80 -17.72
C THR A 369 -12.94 -4.77 -18.81
N SER A 370 -13.33 -3.55 -18.45
CA SER A 370 -13.55 -2.48 -19.41
C SER A 370 -12.29 -1.97 -20.11
N LYS A 371 -11.10 -2.26 -19.59
CA LYS A 371 -9.82 -1.94 -20.25
C LYS A 371 -9.51 -2.93 -21.37
N TYR A 372 -9.81 -4.21 -21.16
CA TYR A 372 -9.41 -5.32 -22.04
C TYR A 372 -10.51 -5.81 -23.01
N ILE A 373 -11.78 -5.48 -22.78
CA ILE A 373 -12.90 -5.84 -23.67
C ILE A 373 -13.60 -4.58 -24.13
N LYS A 374 -13.71 -4.35 -25.44
CA LYS A 374 -14.36 -3.16 -26.02
C LYS A 374 -15.86 -3.08 -25.70
N PRO A 375 -16.48 -1.89 -25.65
CA PRO A 375 -17.88 -1.70 -25.25
C PRO A 375 -18.92 -2.50 -26.05
N GLU A 376 -18.63 -2.91 -27.28
CA GLU A 376 -19.47 -3.73 -28.15
C GLU A 376 -19.43 -5.23 -27.84
N ASP A 377 -18.44 -5.67 -27.06
CA ASP A 377 -18.19 -7.06 -26.69
C ASP A 377 -18.36 -7.32 -25.19
N ARG A 378 -18.90 -6.35 -24.45
CA ARG A 378 -19.22 -6.45 -23.01
C ARG A 378 -20.62 -5.91 -22.69
N ALA A 379 -21.20 -6.37 -21.58
CA ALA A 379 -22.41 -5.83 -20.99
C ALA A 379 -22.19 -5.51 -19.50
N LYS A 380 -22.88 -4.49 -19.00
CA LYS A 380 -22.92 -4.14 -17.58
C LYS A 380 -24.10 -4.85 -16.91
N VAL A 381 -23.83 -5.68 -15.92
CA VAL A 381 -24.86 -6.35 -15.13
C VAL A 381 -24.95 -5.68 -13.75
N ILE A 382 -26.14 -5.22 -13.38
CA ILE A 382 -26.46 -4.63 -12.08
C ILE A 382 -27.28 -5.64 -11.29
N VAL A 383 -26.81 -5.99 -10.11
CA VAL A 383 -27.49 -6.88 -9.18
C VAL A 383 -28.06 -6.05 -8.04
N GLU A 384 -29.37 -6.15 -7.81
CA GLU A 384 -30.09 -5.51 -6.71
C GLU A 384 -30.61 -6.60 -5.75
N VAL A 385 -30.28 -6.48 -4.46
CA VAL A 385 -30.67 -7.43 -3.42
C VAL A 385 -31.54 -6.73 -2.39
N LYS A 386 -32.75 -7.27 -2.20
CA LYS A 386 -33.73 -6.78 -1.24
C LYS A 386 -34.11 -7.86 -0.22
N ASP A 387 -34.63 -7.42 0.92
CA ASP A 387 -35.28 -8.32 1.88
C ASP A 387 -36.75 -8.57 1.52
N ILE A 388 -37.42 -9.43 2.30
CA ILE A 388 -38.84 -9.77 2.10
C ILE A 388 -39.80 -8.59 2.33
N PHE A 389 -39.34 -7.51 2.96
CA PHE A 389 -40.10 -6.27 3.20
C PHE A 389 -39.76 -5.18 2.17
N GLY A 390 -38.86 -5.46 1.22
CA GLY A 390 -38.44 -4.53 0.19
C GLY A 390 -37.33 -3.55 0.61
N ASN A 391 -36.71 -3.74 1.77
CA ASN A 391 -35.53 -2.98 2.18
C ASN A 391 -34.28 -3.49 1.44
N ASN A 392 -33.27 -2.63 1.31
CA ASN A 392 -32.01 -2.99 0.69
C ASN A 392 -31.16 -3.87 1.62
N VAL A 393 -30.43 -4.85 1.07
CA VAL A 393 -29.55 -5.75 1.85
C VAL A 393 -28.10 -5.49 1.49
N ASP A 394 -27.35 -4.91 2.43
CA ASP A 394 -25.94 -4.58 2.28
C ASP A 394 -25.01 -5.75 2.63
N GLY A 395 -23.82 -5.77 2.02
CA GLY A 395 -22.75 -6.73 2.30
C GLY A 395 -22.94 -8.13 1.70
N VAL A 396 -23.89 -8.32 0.77
CA VAL A 396 -24.13 -9.62 0.12
C VAL A 396 -23.04 -9.87 -0.91
N ARG A 397 -22.31 -10.98 -0.76
CA ARG A 397 -21.33 -11.45 -1.74
C ARG A 397 -22.03 -12.02 -2.95
N VAL A 398 -21.71 -11.51 -4.12
CA VAL A 398 -22.23 -11.97 -5.42
C VAL A 398 -21.06 -12.49 -6.25
N MET A 399 -21.05 -13.80 -6.51
CA MET A 399 -20.03 -14.46 -7.33
C MET A 399 -20.59 -14.79 -8.71
N VAL A 400 -19.77 -14.59 -9.73
CA VAL A 400 -20.11 -14.82 -11.13
C VAL A 400 -19.21 -15.92 -11.69
N PHE A 401 -19.81 -16.96 -12.25
CA PHE A 401 -19.10 -18.10 -12.85
C PHE A 401 -19.33 -18.10 -14.37
N GLY A 402 -18.23 -18.02 -15.14
CA GLY A 402 -18.23 -18.11 -16.60
C GLY A 402 -17.96 -19.53 -17.11
N THR A 403 -17.90 -19.67 -18.44
CA THR A 403 -17.72 -20.97 -19.09
C THR A 403 -16.27 -21.21 -19.51
N TRP A 404 -15.47 -21.87 -18.67
CA TRP A 404 -14.10 -22.28 -19.00
C TRP A 404 -14.06 -23.24 -20.20
N LYS A 405 -13.13 -23.04 -21.15
CA LYS A 405 -12.99 -23.83 -22.39
C LYS A 405 -14.23 -23.86 -23.30
N ALA A 406 -15.09 -22.83 -23.24
CA ALA A 406 -16.25 -22.71 -24.11
C ALA A 406 -15.92 -22.88 -25.59
N ASN A 407 -14.79 -22.31 -26.04
CA ASN A 407 -14.32 -22.46 -27.42
C ASN A 407 -14.02 -23.91 -27.78
N ASN A 408 -13.23 -24.62 -26.97
CA ASN A 408 -12.88 -26.01 -27.27
C ASN A 408 -14.13 -26.90 -27.34
N PHE A 409 -15.14 -26.63 -26.50
CA PHE A 409 -16.41 -27.34 -26.56
C PHE A 409 -17.24 -26.95 -27.79
N LYS A 410 -17.36 -25.65 -28.10
CA LYS A 410 -18.03 -25.13 -29.31
C LYS A 410 -17.36 -25.68 -30.57
N ASP A 411 -16.03 -25.66 -30.64
CA ASP A 411 -15.24 -26.17 -31.75
C ASP A 411 -15.42 -27.69 -31.91
N LYS A 412 -15.46 -28.46 -30.80
CA LYS A 412 -15.80 -29.88 -30.84
C LYS A 412 -17.22 -30.13 -31.41
N LEU A 413 -18.21 -29.34 -31.00
CA LEU A 413 -19.58 -29.45 -31.53
C LEU A 413 -19.65 -29.04 -33.01
N TRP A 414 -19.04 -27.91 -33.37
CA TRP A 414 -18.96 -27.41 -34.73
C TRP A 414 -18.29 -28.42 -35.65
N ASN A 415 -17.15 -28.99 -35.24
CA ASN A 415 -16.44 -29.99 -36.02
C ASN A 415 -17.26 -31.28 -36.17
N LYS A 416 -17.96 -31.71 -35.11
CA LYS A 416 -18.77 -32.93 -35.13
C LYS A 416 -19.98 -32.83 -36.06
N TYR A 417 -20.67 -31.69 -36.08
CA TYR A 417 -21.95 -31.53 -36.77
C TYR A 417 -21.86 -30.70 -38.05
N ILE A 418 -21.20 -29.54 -38.02
CA ILE A 418 -21.21 -28.55 -39.10
C ILE A 418 -20.05 -28.79 -40.08
N GLU A 419 -18.82 -28.93 -39.60
CA GLU A 419 -17.64 -29.20 -40.44
C GLU A 419 -17.82 -30.53 -41.20
N LYS A 420 -18.34 -31.57 -40.54
CA LYS A 420 -18.62 -32.87 -41.19
C LYS A 420 -19.64 -32.77 -42.33
N LEU A 421 -20.59 -31.83 -42.27
CA LEU A 421 -21.53 -31.55 -43.35
C LEU A 421 -20.89 -30.67 -44.43
N TRP A 422 -20.11 -29.66 -44.02
CA TRP A 422 -19.37 -28.78 -44.93
C TRP A 422 -18.43 -29.55 -45.85
N GLN A 423 -17.66 -30.49 -45.30
CA GLN A 423 -16.72 -31.33 -46.06
C GLN A 423 -17.39 -32.26 -47.08
N LYS A 424 -18.72 -32.50 -46.98
CA LYS A 424 -19.48 -33.29 -47.96
C LYS A 424 -19.95 -32.48 -49.17
N LEU A 425 -19.79 -31.16 -49.16
CA LEU A 425 -20.20 -30.30 -50.29
C LEU A 425 -19.16 -30.32 -51.43
N PRO A 426 -19.60 -30.17 -52.70
CA PRO A 426 -18.72 -30.02 -53.86
C PRO A 426 -17.67 -28.91 -53.64
N SER A 427 -16.44 -29.12 -54.15
CA SER A 427 -15.32 -28.19 -53.97
C SER A 427 -15.60 -26.78 -54.51
N GLU A 428 -16.32 -26.68 -55.63
CA GLU A 428 -16.71 -25.41 -56.27
C GLU A 428 -17.62 -24.57 -55.36
N LEU A 429 -18.54 -25.22 -54.62
CA LEU A 429 -19.42 -24.56 -53.66
C LEU A 429 -18.67 -24.15 -52.40
N ARG A 430 -17.75 -25.00 -51.91
CA ARG A 430 -16.91 -24.65 -50.76
C ARG A 430 -16.04 -23.43 -51.07
N GLN A 431 -15.38 -23.40 -52.22
CA GLN A 431 -14.53 -22.27 -52.62
C GLN A 431 -15.33 -20.96 -52.73
N ARG A 432 -16.55 -21.01 -53.28
CA ARG A 432 -17.43 -19.84 -53.42
C ARG A 432 -17.92 -19.27 -52.09
N TRP A 433 -18.11 -20.12 -51.08
CA TRP A 433 -18.74 -19.73 -49.81
C TRP A 433 -17.79 -19.83 -48.61
N GLN A 434 -16.49 -20.04 -48.84
CA GLN A 434 -15.50 -20.24 -47.78
C GLN A 434 -15.43 -19.04 -46.84
N GLU A 435 -15.36 -17.82 -47.38
CA GLU A 435 -15.34 -16.59 -46.58
C GLU A 435 -16.57 -16.49 -45.66
N LYS A 436 -17.76 -16.77 -46.19
CA LYS A 436 -19.00 -16.74 -45.40
C LYS A 436 -19.08 -17.88 -44.37
N TYR A 437 -18.53 -19.05 -44.69
CA TYR A 437 -18.40 -20.14 -43.73
C TYR A 437 -17.50 -19.75 -42.57
N ASP A 438 -16.36 -19.13 -42.86
CA ASP A 438 -15.41 -18.65 -41.86
C ASP A 438 -16.01 -17.52 -41.01
N GLU A 439 -16.78 -16.60 -41.61
CA GLU A 439 -17.57 -15.60 -40.90
C GLU A 439 -18.60 -16.23 -39.94
N ILE A 440 -19.36 -17.24 -40.39
CA ILE A 440 -20.36 -17.91 -39.54
C ILE A 440 -19.68 -18.71 -38.42
N LYS A 441 -18.57 -19.40 -38.72
CA LYS A 441 -17.78 -20.13 -37.73
C LYS A 441 -17.24 -19.16 -36.67
N LYS A 442 -16.70 -18.02 -37.10
CA LYS A 442 -16.26 -16.93 -36.21
C LYS A 442 -17.42 -16.39 -35.37
N PHE A 443 -18.57 -16.10 -35.99
CA PHE A 443 -19.77 -15.65 -35.29
C PHE A 443 -20.25 -16.68 -34.25
N TYR A 444 -20.32 -17.97 -34.59
CA TYR A 444 -20.74 -19.02 -33.67
C TYR A 444 -19.78 -19.14 -32.48
N ARG A 445 -18.48 -19.15 -32.77
CA ARG A 445 -17.43 -19.22 -31.76
C ARG A 445 -17.55 -18.03 -30.79
N GLU A 446 -17.57 -16.80 -31.31
CA GLU A 446 -17.51 -15.57 -30.52
C GLU A 446 -18.84 -15.10 -29.91
N ARG A 447 -19.97 -15.26 -30.62
CA ARG A 447 -21.24 -14.59 -30.28
C ARG A 447 -22.30 -15.50 -29.67
N VAL A 448 -22.16 -16.82 -29.76
CA VAL A 448 -23.14 -17.77 -29.19
C VAL A 448 -22.68 -18.21 -27.80
N PRO A 449 -23.51 -18.13 -26.74
CA PRO A 449 -23.14 -18.55 -25.39
C PRO A 449 -22.72 -20.03 -25.25
N GLY A 450 -21.70 -20.30 -24.44
CA GLY A 450 -21.31 -21.66 -24.03
C GLY A 450 -22.11 -22.21 -22.84
N ILE A 451 -21.88 -23.49 -22.49
CA ILE A 451 -22.45 -24.17 -21.30
C ILE A 451 -21.44 -24.09 -20.14
N ILE A 452 -21.93 -23.92 -18.90
CA ILE A 452 -21.12 -23.83 -17.67
C ILE A 452 -20.64 -25.23 -17.26
N PRO A 453 -19.33 -25.53 -17.33
CA PRO A 453 -18.81 -26.84 -16.99
C PRO A 453 -18.06 -26.88 -15.64
N TRP A 454 -17.78 -25.74 -15.00
CA TRP A 454 -16.85 -25.60 -13.86
C TRP A 454 -17.28 -24.55 -12.84
N ILE A 455 -16.74 -24.63 -11.61
CA ILE A 455 -17.12 -23.85 -10.41
C ILE A 455 -15.96 -22.95 -9.92
N ILE A 456 -15.20 -22.31 -10.83
CA ILE A 456 -14.24 -21.26 -10.45
C ILE A 456 -14.89 -19.89 -10.71
N PRO A 457 -14.94 -18.98 -9.72
CA PRO A 457 -15.53 -17.67 -9.95
C PRO A 457 -14.68 -16.87 -10.94
N SER A 458 -15.31 -16.37 -11.99
CA SER A 458 -14.69 -15.43 -12.94
C SER A 458 -14.45 -14.06 -12.30
N ILE A 459 -15.37 -13.61 -11.45
CA ILE A 459 -15.30 -12.36 -10.70
C ILE A 459 -16.33 -12.40 -9.55
N TRP A 460 -16.15 -11.57 -8.52
CA TRP A 460 -17.12 -11.37 -7.45
C TRP A 460 -17.14 -9.91 -6.97
N ASN A 461 -18.23 -9.53 -6.30
CA ASN A 461 -18.40 -8.20 -5.72
C ASN A 461 -19.40 -8.27 -4.55
N TYR A 462 -19.54 -7.17 -3.80
CA TYR A 462 -20.44 -7.09 -2.64
C TYR A 462 -21.45 -5.97 -2.81
N THR A 463 -22.67 -6.18 -2.32
CA THR A 463 -23.69 -5.13 -2.35
C THR A 463 -23.34 -3.99 -1.41
N ASN A 464 -23.48 -2.75 -1.88
CA ASN A 464 -23.31 -1.54 -1.09
C ASN A 464 -24.52 -1.30 -0.14
N SER A 465 -24.59 -0.14 0.53
CA SER A 465 -25.71 0.21 1.42
C SER A 465 -27.09 0.28 0.73
N ASP A 466 -27.12 0.41 -0.60
CA ASP A 466 -28.34 0.39 -1.41
C ASP A 466 -28.70 -1.03 -1.88
N GLY A 467 -27.96 -2.05 -1.44
CA GLY A 467 -28.18 -3.44 -1.85
C GLY A 467 -27.77 -3.69 -3.30
N ILE A 468 -26.86 -2.88 -3.86
CA ILE A 468 -26.49 -2.93 -5.28
C ILE A 468 -25.00 -3.25 -5.44
N CYS A 469 -24.70 -4.13 -6.40
CA CYS A 469 -23.36 -4.29 -6.97
C CYS A 469 -23.44 -4.40 -8.50
N SER A 470 -22.30 -4.25 -9.19
CA SER A 470 -22.26 -4.34 -10.65
C SER A 470 -21.01 -5.04 -11.18
N PHE A 471 -21.13 -5.57 -12.39
CA PHE A 471 -20.08 -6.29 -13.10
C PHE A 471 -20.04 -5.87 -14.56
N ASN A 472 -18.84 -5.73 -15.14
CA ASN A 472 -18.67 -5.74 -16.59
C ASN A 472 -18.35 -7.18 -17.02
N LEU A 473 -19.18 -7.74 -17.89
CA LEU A 473 -19.06 -9.14 -18.34
C LEU A 473 -18.94 -9.21 -19.86
N GLY A 474 -18.03 -10.03 -20.36
CA GLY A 474 -17.84 -10.27 -21.78
C GLY A 474 -19.01 -11.05 -22.41
N LEU A 475 -19.24 -10.81 -23.69
CA LEU A 475 -20.23 -11.56 -24.47
C LEU A 475 -19.72 -12.97 -24.83
N GLY A 476 -20.64 -13.88 -25.16
CA GLY A 476 -20.30 -15.23 -25.64
C GLY A 476 -20.25 -16.32 -24.56
N HIS A 477 -20.68 -15.99 -23.33
CA HIS A 477 -20.77 -16.87 -22.17
C HIS A 477 -22.20 -16.98 -21.61
N SER A 478 -22.47 -18.09 -20.93
CA SER A 478 -23.53 -18.18 -19.92
C SER A 478 -22.90 -17.98 -18.54
N TYR A 479 -23.60 -17.26 -17.66
CA TYR A 479 -23.14 -16.87 -16.35
C TYR A 479 -24.03 -17.44 -15.26
N LEU A 480 -23.44 -18.07 -14.25
CA LEU A 480 -24.12 -18.44 -13.02
C LEU A 480 -23.79 -17.40 -11.94
N PHE A 481 -24.82 -16.79 -11.37
CA PHE A 481 -24.73 -15.91 -10.22
C PHE A 481 -25.03 -16.71 -8.96
N VAL A 482 -24.13 -16.62 -7.97
CA VAL A 482 -24.29 -17.20 -6.64
C VAL A 482 -24.24 -16.09 -5.61
N LEU A 483 -25.31 -15.95 -4.83
CA LEU A 483 -25.41 -14.93 -3.78
C LEU A 483 -25.19 -15.57 -2.41
N GLN A 484 -24.43 -14.90 -1.56
CA GLN A 484 -24.16 -15.33 -0.19
C GLN A 484 -24.25 -14.16 0.78
N LYS A 485 -25.08 -14.31 1.80
CA LYS A 485 -25.41 -13.24 2.77
C LYS A 485 -24.56 -13.28 4.05
N ASP A 486 -24.22 -14.47 4.54
CA ASP A 486 -23.55 -14.68 5.82
C ASP A 486 -22.40 -15.73 5.67
N ASP A 487 -21.51 -15.82 6.65
CA ASP A 487 -20.38 -16.74 6.63
C ASP A 487 -20.84 -18.22 6.60
N VAL A 488 -20.23 -19.00 5.71
CA VAL A 488 -20.50 -20.44 5.56
C VAL A 488 -19.40 -21.21 6.26
N PHE A 489 -19.79 -22.12 7.17
CA PHE A 489 -18.91 -23.20 7.62
C PHE A 489 -18.72 -24.20 6.47
N TYR A 490 -17.47 -24.39 6.02
CA TYR A 490 -17.12 -25.31 4.95
C TYR A 490 -16.78 -26.70 5.53
N PHE A 491 -17.37 -27.77 4.99
CA PHE A 491 -17.04 -29.16 5.28
C PHE A 491 -16.69 -29.89 3.97
N GLY A 492 -15.46 -29.72 3.48
CA GLY A 492 -14.99 -30.41 2.27
C GLY A 492 -15.76 -30.00 0.98
N PRO A 493 -15.63 -30.76 -0.14
CA PRO A 493 -16.07 -30.34 -1.49
C PRO A 493 -17.58 -30.06 -1.63
N TYR A 494 -18.37 -30.27 -0.57
CA TYR A 494 -19.77 -29.92 -0.48
C TYR A 494 -20.02 -29.02 0.73
N SER A 495 -20.17 -27.72 0.50
CA SER A 495 -20.60 -26.78 1.53
C SER A 495 -22.12 -26.85 1.69
N VAL A 496 -22.59 -27.46 2.78
CA VAL A 496 -23.99 -27.35 3.25
C VAL A 496 -24.00 -26.54 4.55
N GLY A 497 -23.81 -25.22 4.43
CA GLY A 497 -24.19 -24.29 5.48
C GLY A 497 -25.71 -24.11 5.46
N LYS A 498 -26.35 -24.00 6.63
CA LYS A 498 -27.80 -23.79 6.76
C LYS A 498 -28.25 -22.59 5.90
N SER A 499 -28.89 -22.90 4.77
CA SER A 499 -29.77 -22.04 3.96
C SER A 499 -29.29 -20.62 3.63
N ASN A 500 -28.50 -20.38 2.55
CA ASN A 500 -28.28 -18.99 2.08
C ASN A 500 -27.74 -18.79 0.64
N ALA A 501 -27.65 -19.82 -0.23
CA ALA A 501 -27.16 -19.65 -1.61
C ALA A 501 -28.29 -19.62 -2.65
N PHE A 502 -28.53 -18.46 -3.27
CA PHE A 502 -29.42 -18.35 -4.44
C PHE A 502 -28.61 -18.46 -5.73
N HIS A 503 -29.13 -19.25 -6.67
CA HIS A 503 -28.50 -19.54 -7.96
C HIS A 503 -29.35 -18.98 -9.09
N TYR A 504 -28.73 -18.24 -10.01
CA TYR A 504 -29.41 -17.70 -11.20
C TYR A 504 -28.52 -17.80 -12.42
N CYS A 505 -29.02 -18.41 -13.50
CA CYS A 505 -28.30 -18.56 -14.76
C CYS A 505 -28.76 -17.51 -15.77
N LEU A 506 -27.80 -16.73 -16.31
CA LEU A 506 -28.02 -15.69 -17.30
C LEU A 506 -27.17 -15.98 -18.55
N ALA A 507 -27.77 -15.98 -19.74
CA ALA A 507 -27.03 -16.08 -21.00
C ALA A 507 -26.91 -14.70 -21.67
N LEU A 508 -25.68 -14.19 -21.84
CA LEU A 508 -25.44 -12.90 -22.49
C LEU A 508 -25.23 -13.10 -24.00
N ARG A 509 -26.14 -12.54 -24.81
CA ARG A 509 -26.13 -12.67 -26.28
C ARG A 509 -25.74 -11.35 -26.93
N ALA A 510 -25.15 -11.44 -28.13
CA ALA A 510 -25.02 -10.27 -29.00
C ALA A 510 -26.41 -9.64 -29.24
N ASN A 511 -26.50 -8.31 -29.11
CA ASN A 511 -27.73 -7.50 -29.20
C ASN A 511 -28.66 -7.48 -27.95
N SER A 512 -28.24 -8.00 -26.79
CA SER A 512 -28.95 -7.72 -25.53
C SER A 512 -28.77 -6.25 -25.11
N THR A 513 -29.65 -5.74 -24.23
CA THR A 513 -29.44 -4.42 -23.62
C THR A 513 -28.04 -4.35 -22.99
N LYS A 514 -27.30 -3.27 -23.27
CA LYS A 514 -25.93 -3.09 -22.74
C LYS A 514 -25.90 -3.02 -21.21
N GLU A 515 -27.04 -2.71 -20.60
CA GLU A 515 -27.26 -2.79 -19.16
C GLU A 515 -28.36 -3.82 -18.85
N ILE A 516 -28.10 -4.72 -17.90
CA ILE A 516 -29.03 -5.76 -17.45
C ILE A 516 -29.18 -5.64 -15.95
N LYS A 517 -30.41 -5.58 -15.45
CA LYS A 517 -30.71 -5.50 -14.02
C LYS A 517 -31.34 -6.81 -13.53
N ILE A 518 -30.75 -7.42 -12.49
CA ILE A 518 -31.25 -8.63 -11.84
C ILE A 518 -31.63 -8.29 -10.41
N LYS A 519 -32.82 -8.70 -9.97
CA LYS A 519 -33.30 -8.47 -8.61
C LYS A 519 -33.43 -9.79 -7.84
N PHE A 520 -32.84 -9.85 -6.65
CA PHE A 520 -32.95 -10.97 -5.72
C PHE A 520 -33.68 -10.54 -4.44
N ILE A 521 -34.41 -11.49 -3.83
CA ILE A 521 -35.10 -11.30 -2.55
C ILE A 521 -34.55 -12.33 -1.56
N LEU A 522 -33.96 -11.87 -0.46
CA LEU A 522 -33.40 -12.71 0.60
C LEU A 522 -34.25 -12.62 1.89
N PRO A 523 -34.32 -13.69 2.70
CA PRO A 523 -34.85 -13.60 4.05
C PRO A 523 -33.89 -12.78 4.93
N ASP A 524 -34.15 -11.49 5.05
CA ASP A 524 -33.53 -10.59 6.03
C ASP A 524 -34.63 -9.77 6.72
N TYR A 525 -34.37 -9.32 7.95
CA TYR A 525 -35.33 -8.57 8.74
C TYR A 525 -34.72 -7.25 9.20
N LYS A 526 -35.21 -6.13 8.69
CA LYS A 526 -34.84 -4.80 9.18
C LYS A 526 -36.08 -4.15 9.81
N GLU A 527 -35.99 -3.81 11.09
CA GLU A 527 -37.08 -3.10 11.79
C GLU A 527 -37.29 -1.72 11.16
N LYS A 528 -38.56 -1.33 11.03
CA LYS A 528 -38.91 0.04 10.64
C LYS A 528 -38.77 0.95 11.86
N SER A 529 -38.08 2.07 11.71
CA SER A 529 -38.02 3.11 12.74
C SER A 529 -39.40 3.74 12.96
N GLY A 530 -39.80 3.93 14.23
CA GLY A 530 -41.01 4.65 14.63
C GLY A 530 -40.91 6.18 14.47
N MET A 531 -40.32 6.67 13.38
CA MET A 531 -40.06 8.09 13.13
C MET A 531 -41.24 8.75 12.40
N GLU A 532 -41.65 9.92 12.87
CA GLU A 532 -42.57 10.83 12.16
C GLU A 532 -41.83 12.12 11.78
N ILE A 533 -42.07 12.66 10.58
CA ILE A 533 -41.44 13.90 10.11
C ILE A 533 -42.40 15.06 10.33
N ALA A 534 -41.98 16.09 11.05
CA ALA A 534 -42.73 17.32 11.25
C ALA A 534 -41.90 18.54 10.82
N ASN A 535 -42.56 19.64 10.47
CA ASN A 535 -41.87 20.90 10.20
C ASN A 535 -41.42 21.53 11.52
N TYR A 536 -40.12 21.83 11.64
CA TYR A 536 -39.62 22.67 12.72
C TYR A 536 -40.16 24.09 12.57
N PRO A 537 -40.64 24.74 13.64
CA PRO A 537 -40.76 26.19 13.64
C PRO A 537 -39.34 26.73 13.51
N ASN A 538 -39.01 27.30 12.34
CA ASN A 538 -37.66 27.80 12.02
C ASN A 538 -37.35 29.12 12.76
N GLU A 539 -37.62 29.12 14.07
CA GLU A 539 -37.54 30.22 15.02
C GLU A 539 -36.42 29.87 16.02
N GLY A 540 -35.38 30.70 16.08
CA GLY A 540 -34.22 30.49 16.96
C GLY A 540 -33.21 31.63 16.81
N GLU A 541 -32.42 31.87 17.85
CA GLU A 541 -31.36 32.90 17.87
C GLU A 541 -30.10 32.46 17.11
N TYR A 542 -29.96 31.16 16.85
CA TYR A 542 -28.81 30.57 16.16
C TYR A 542 -29.21 29.90 14.84
N SER A 543 -28.33 30.02 13.85
CA SER A 543 -28.38 29.30 12.57
C SER A 543 -27.23 28.30 12.50
N PHE A 544 -27.54 27.07 12.09
CA PHE A 544 -26.58 25.99 11.93
C PHE A 544 -26.45 25.64 10.47
N LYS A 545 -25.22 25.63 9.96
CA LYS A 545 -24.88 25.14 8.62
C LYS A 545 -24.05 23.88 8.75
N ILE A 546 -24.52 22.80 8.13
CA ILE A 546 -23.95 21.46 8.26
C ILE A 546 -23.70 20.93 6.87
N ASN A 547 -22.46 20.57 6.58
CA ASN A 547 -22.09 19.80 5.40
C ASN A 547 -21.55 18.46 5.86
N PHE A 548 -21.98 17.38 5.21
CA PHE A 548 -21.42 16.08 5.51
C PHE A 548 -21.23 15.25 4.25
N ASN A 549 -20.28 14.32 4.32
CA ASN A 549 -20.14 13.23 3.36
C ASN A 549 -19.73 11.96 4.08
N CYS A 550 -20.05 10.79 3.52
CA CYS A 550 -19.72 9.53 4.14
C CYS A 550 -19.29 8.47 3.14
N LYS A 551 -18.45 7.52 3.60
CA LYS A 551 -18.01 6.35 2.84
C LYS A 551 -18.31 5.09 3.63
N GLY A 552 -18.69 4.03 2.92
CA GLY A 552 -18.94 2.72 3.50
C GLY A 552 -17.68 1.89 3.58
N TYR A 553 -17.61 1.03 4.60
CA TYR A 553 -16.56 0.04 4.76
C TYR A 553 -17.20 -1.29 5.12
N GLN A 554 -16.79 -2.34 4.43
CA GLN A 554 -17.32 -3.69 4.65
C GLN A 554 -16.17 -4.63 4.90
N GLU A 555 -16.33 -5.48 5.91
CA GLU A 555 -15.50 -6.66 6.07
C GLU A 555 -15.95 -7.71 5.05
N GLN A 556 -15.05 -8.04 4.13
CA GLN A 556 -15.32 -8.83 2.94
C GLN A 556 -14.38 -10.01 2.89
N ARG A 557 -14.93 -11.21 3.06
CA ARG A 557 -14.16 -12.44 2.95
C ARG A 557 -13.95 -12.84 1.50
N ASN A 558 -12.70 -12.82 1.03
CA ASN A 558 -12.36 -13.24 -0.31
C ASN A 558 -12.68 -14.75 -0.50
N PRO A 559 -13.38 -15.14 -1.59
CA PRO A 559 -13.81 -16.52 -1.82
C PRO A 559 -12.68 -17.48 -2.21
N TRP A 560 -11.50 -16.98 -2.58
CA TRP A 560 -10.36 -17.75 -3.05
C TRP A 560 -9.37 -18.08 -1.93
N ASP A 561 -8.87 -17.05 -1.23
CA ASP A 561 -7.85 -17.20 -0.18
C ASP A 561 -8.43 -17.19 1.25
N TRP A 562 -9.75 -16.96 1.37
CA TRP A 562 -10.49 -16.93 2.64
C TRP A 562 -10.09 -15.85 3.64
N LYS A 563 -9.26 -14.88 3.23
CA LYS A 563 -8.83 -13.76 4.06
C LYS A 563 -9.89 -12.66 4.10
N TYR A 564 -9.91 -11.92 5.20
CA TYR A 564 -10.87 -10.85 5.44
C TYR A 564 -10.27 -9.50 5.01
N SER A 565 -10.70 -9.06 3.82
CA SER A 565 -10.39 -7.74 3.28
C SER A 565 -11.34 -6.68 3.83
N TYR A 566 -10.92 -5.41 3.80
CA TYR A 566 -11.80 -4.30 4.18
C TYR A 566 -12.06 -3.39 2.98
N GLY A 567 -13.08 -3.74 2.21
CA GLY A 567 -13.47 -3.03 1.00
C GLY A 567 -14.17 -1.70 1.30
N VAL A 568 -13.69 -0.63 0.64
CA VAL A 568 -14.42 0.64 0.57
C VAL A 568 -15.62 0.48 -0.35
N THR A 569 -16.79 0.95 0.09
CA THR A 569 -18.03 0.92 -0.69
C THR A 569 -18.80 2.23 -0.55
N LYS A 570 -19.85 2.39 -1.36
CA LYS A 570 -20.78 3.52 -1.20
C LYS A 570 -21.66 3.28 0.03
N ALA A 571 -21.87 4.32 0.83
CA ALA A 571 -22.78 4.30 1.95
C ALA A 571 -23.67 5.53 2.00
N LYS A 572 -24.80 5.39 2.69
CA LYS A 572 -25.69 6.47 3.08
C LYS A 572 -25.93 6.41 4.58
N VAL A 573 -25.98 7.57 5.20
CA VAL A 573 -26.28 7.73 6.62
C VAL A 573 -27.64 8.39 6.80
N ASN A 574 -28.34 8.05 7.88
CA ASN A 574 -29.52 8.77 8.31
C ASN A 574 -29.07 10.00 9.10
N PHE A 575 -29.49 11.19 8.68
CA PHE A 575 -29.30 12.42 9.42
C PHE A 575 -30.64 12.89 10.00
N LEU A 576 -30.66 13.12 11.31
CA LEU A 576 -31.83 13.51 12.08
C LEU A 576 -31.54 14.80 12.85
N VAL A 577 -32.50 15.73 12.87
CA VAL A 577 -32.50 16.86 13.79
C VAL A 577 -33.65 16.72 14.79
N LEU A 578 -33.31 16.73 16.07
CA LEU A 578 -34.23 16.46 17.19
C LEU A 578 -34.08 17.54 18.27
N ASP A 579 -35.14 17.80 19.04
CA ASP A 579 -35.02 18.47 20.34
C ASP A 579 -34.65 17.45 21.42
N ARG A 580 -34.53 17.93 22.66
CA ARG A 580 -34.21 17.09 23.82
C ARG A 580 -35.23 15.99 24.09
N GLU A 581 -36.53 16.28 23.97
CA GLU A 581 -37.58 15.28 24.25
C GLU A 581 -37.54 14.15 23.21
N ASN A 582 -37.48 14.51 21.93
CA ASN A 582 -37.46 13.55 20.83
C ASN A 582 -36.13 12.80 20.76
N PHE A 583 -35.00 13.43 21.13
CA PHE A 583 -33.74 12.72 21.29
C PHE A 583 -33.80 11.63 22.37
N ASN A 584 -34.42 11.91 23.52
CA ASN A 584 -34.60 10.91 24.58
C ASN A 584 -35.51 9.74 24.14
N ARG A 585 -36.57 10.03 23.39
CA ARG A 585 -37.44 8.99 22.79
C ARG A 585 -36.68 8.14 21.77
N TYR A 586 -35.92 8.78 20.88
CA TYR A 586 -35.03 8.11 19.93
C TYR A 586 -34.08 7.13 20.63
N ARG A 587 -33.41 7.57 21.71
CA ARG A 587 -32.49 6.72 22.50
C ARG A 587 -33.16 5.52 23.16
N LYS A 588 -34.47 5.58 23.43
CA LYS A 588 -35.27 4.49 24.00
C LYS A 588 -35.90 3.58 22.94
N GLY A 589 -35.78 3.91 21.65
CA GLY A 589 -36.48 3.21 20.57
C GLY A 589 -38.00 3.47 20.54
N GLU A 590 -38.46 4.53 21.19
CA GLU A 590 -39.86 4.96 21.20
C GLU A 590 -40.21 5.74 19.92
N GLN A 591 -41.50 6.01 19.69
CA GLN A 591 -41.91 6.91 18.61
C GLN A 591 -41.45 8.34 18.88
N PHE A 592 -40.85 8.98 17.88
CA PHE A 592 -40.29 10.34 17.99
C PHE A 592 -40.58 11.18 16.74
N ILE A 593 -40.61 12.49 16.94
CA ILE A 593 -40.76 13.49 15.89
C ILE A 593 -39.38 13.96 15.46
N CYS A 594 -39.12 13.88 14.16
CA CYS A 594 -37.91 14.36 13.52
C CYS A 594 -38.21 15.65 12.75
N TYR A 595 -37.42 16.68 13.00
CA TYR A 595 -37.61 18.00 12.41
C TYR A 595 -36.99 18.13 11.02
N LYS A 596 -35.91 17.40 10.79
CA LYS A 596 -35.26 17.31 9.48
C LYS A 596 -34.63 15.96 9.32
N TYR A 597 -35.00 15.28 8.24
CA TYR A 597 -34.54 13.94 7.90
C TYR A 597 -33.85 13.94 6.54
N MET A 598 -32.67 13.34 6.47
CA MET A 598 -32.01 13.02 5.21
C MET A 598 -31.44 11.61 5.26
N HIS A 599 -31.52 10.89 4.13
CA HIS A 599 -30.84 9.61 3.94
C HIS A 599 -29.96 9.71 2.70
N ALA A 600 -28.69 10.03 2.89
CA ALA A 600 -27.80 10.41 1.79
C ALA A 600 -26.34 10.08 2.06
N GLU A 601 -25.57 10.01 0.98
CA GLU A 601 -24.10 9.87 1.01
C GLU A 601 -23.44 11.20 1.38
N ASN A 602 -24.08 12.32 1.01
CA ASN A 602 -23.69 13.67 1.37
C ASN A 602 -24.93 14.55 1.54
N GLY A 603 -24.77 15.67 2.24
CA GLY A 603 -25.85 16.63 2.45
C GLY A 603 -25.33 17.98 2.91
N SER A 604 -26.11 19.01 2.59
CA SER A 604 -25.92 20.38 3.09
C SER A 604 -27.24 20.87 3.68
N ILE A 605 -27.18 21.38 4.90
CA ILE A 605 -28.34 21.64 5.73
C ILE A 605 -28.14 22.96 6.44
N GLU A 606 -29.14 23.82 6.31
CA GLU A 606 -29.28 25.00 7.15
C GLU A 606 -30.56 24.87 7.98
N ILE A 607 -30.48 25.19 9.28
CA ILE A 607 -31.61 25.18 10.20
C ILE A 607 -31.37 26.18 11.34
N ASN A 608 -32.42 26.86 11.78
CA ASN A 608 -32.37 27.72 12.95
C ASN A 608 -32.88 26.98 14.19
N GLY A 609 -32.35 27.29 15.38
CA GLY A 609 -32.83 26.74 16.66
C GLY A 609 -31.88 27.03 17.83
N ASP A 610 -32.29 26.72 19.06
CA ASP A 610 -31.51 27.08 20.27
C ASP A 610 -31.00 25.88 21.10
N ASP A 611 -31.70 24.74 21.05
CA ASP A 611 -31.36 23.49 21.76
C ASP A 611 -31.66 22.31 20.81
N LEU A 612 -30.67 21.94 19.98
CA LEU A 612 -30.83 20.95 18.91
C LEU A 612 -29.79 19.84 18.99
N TYR A 613 -30.27 18.61 18.80
CA TYR A 613 -29.47 17.40 18.65
C TYR A 613 -29.38 17.03 17.17
N PHE A 614 -28.14 16.83 16.71
CA PHE A 614 -27.82 16.40 15.36
C PHE A 614 -27.34 14.96 15.40
N VAL A 615 -28.13 14.03 14.85
CA VAL A 615 -27.87 12.59 14.94
C VAL A 615 -27.58 12.02 13.56
N PHE A 616 -26.43 11.39 13.43
CA PHE A 616 -26.03 10.56 12.31
C PHE A 616 -26.17 9.08 12.70
N ASN A 617 -27.16 8.40 12.14
CA ASN A 617 -27.45 7.00 12.42
C ASN A 617 -27.06 6.11 11.23
N ASN A 618 -26.23 5.10 11.48
CA ASN A 618 -25.91 4.06 10.53
C ASN A 618 -26.92 2.91 10.67
N SER A 619 -27.96 2.92 9.85
CA SER A 619 -28.98 1.85 9.85
C SER A 619 -28.56 0.57 9.12
N GLN A 620 -27.35 0.49 8.58
CA GLN A 620 -26.88 -0.68 7.83
C GLN A 620 -26.52 -1.83 8.77
N LYS A 621 -26.52 -3.07 8.26
CA LYS A 621 -26.22 -4.26 9.07
C LYS A 621 -24.78 -4.75 8.95
N ARG A 622 -24.15 -4.55 7.79
CA ARG A 622 -22.79 -5.07 7.48
C ARG A 622 -21.83 -3.98 7.02
N THR A 623 -22.33 -2.78 6.77
CA THR A 623 -21.56 -1.65 6.28
C THR A 623 -21.34 -0.66 7.41
N ASP A 624 -20.09 -0.49 7.82
CA ASP A 624 -19.68 0.61 8.68
C ASP A 624 -19.55 1.90 7.86
N ILE A 625 -19.59 3.04 8.52
CA ILE A 625 -19.51 4.35 7.88
C ILE A 625 -18.35 5.15 8.45
N ILE A 626 -17.50 5.72 7.59
CA ILE A 626 -16.69 6.89 7.96
C ILE A 626 -17.42 8.12 7.47
N LEU A 627 -17.73 9.02 8.40
CA LEU A 627 -18.47 10.25 8.22
C LEU A 627 -17.53 11.44 8.40
N ASN A 628 -17.51 12.35 7.44
CA ASN A 628 -16.89 13.66 7.57
C ASN A 628 -18.00 14.68 7.78
N VAL A 629 -17.90 15.48 8.84
CA VAL A 629 -18.85 16.55 9.17
C VAL A 629 -18.10 17.87 9.24
N ASP A 630 -18.57 18.85 8.50
CA ASP A 630 -18.25 20.28 8.62
C ASP A 630 -19.50 20.95 9.20
N PHE A 631 -19.32 21.68 10.28
CA PHE A 631 -20.42 22.33 10.98
C PHE A 631 -20.02 23.74 11.39
N SER A 632 -20.87 24.69 11.01
CA SER A 632 -20.70 26.11 11.32
C SER A 632 -21.93 26.63 12.05
N ILE A 633 -21.70 27.46 13.06
CA ILE A 633 -22.74 28.07 13.88
C ILE A 633 -22.68 29.59 13.68
N TYR A 634 -23.84 30.18 13.43
CA TYR A 634 -24.01 31.61 13.31
C TYR A 634 -25.02 32.09 14.35
N GLY A 635 -24.75 33.24 14.96
CA GLY A 635 -25.62 33.76 16.02
C GLY A 635 -25.04 34.98 16.71
N LYS A 636 -25.59 35.29 17.89
CA LYS A 636 -25.01 36.28 18.80
C LYS A 636 -24.69 35.62 20.13
N GLY A 637 -23.54 35.95 20.70
CA GLY A 637 -23.14 35.48 22.01
C GLY A 637 -21.64 35.55 22.24
N ASP A 638 -21.25 35.43 23.51
CA ASP A 638 -19.86 35.33 23.90
C ASP A 638 -19.48 33.85 23.86
N PHE A 639 -18.67 33.43 22.89
CA PHE A 639 -18.27 32.04 22.70
C PHE A 639 -16.78 31.94 22.42
N ILE A 640 -16.18 30.88 22.95
CA ILE A 640 -14.82 30.46 22.63
C ILE A 640 -14.82 28.95 22.39
N HIS A 641 -14.18 28.53 21.30
CA HIS A 641 -14.08 27.13 20.91
C HIS A 641 -12.62 26.75 20.66
N ILE A 642 -12.20 25.61 21.22
CA ILE A 642 -10.92 24.96 20.94
C ILE A 642 -11.11 23.96 19.80
N ALA A 643 -10.47 24.22 18.67
CA ALA A 643 -10.48 23.38 17.47
C ALA A 643 -9.36 22.33 17.49
N LYS A 644 -8.18 22.68 18.04
CA LYS A 644 -7.06 21.76 18.24
C LYS A 644 -6.41 21.94 19.62
N PRO A 645 -5.82 20.88 20.20
CA PRO A 645 -5.77 19.50 19.69
C PRO A 645 -7.14 18.82 19.68
N CYS A 646 -7.36 17.93 18.72
CA CYS A 646 -8.56 17.12 18.59
C CYS A 646 -8.17 15.70 18.18
N SER A 647 -9.06 14.75 18.43
CA SER A 647 -8.84 13.35 18.08
C SER A 647 -10.00 12.81 17.24
N ASN A 648 -9.65 12.07 16.19
CA ASN A 648 -10.61 11.35 15.34
C ASN A 648 -10.99 9.98 15.92
N ILE A 649 -10.26 9.50 16.93
CA ILE A 649 -10.44 8.18 17.55
C ILE A 649 -11.00 8.25 18.96
N SER A 650 -10.96 9.43 19.59
CA SER A 650 -11.48 9.69 20.92
C SER A 650 -12.14 11.07 21.01
N THR A 651 -13.15 11.23 21.88
CA THR A 651 -13.58 12.58 22.30
C THR A 651 -12.74 13.15 23.43
N HIS A 652 -12.02 12.30 24.14
CA HIS A 652 -11.01 12.73 25.11
C HIS A 652 -9.78 13.20 24.33
N ILE A 653 -9.26 14.38 24.68
CA ILE A 653 -8.15 15.00 23.95
C ILE A 653 -6.86 14.38 24.49
N ILE A 654 -6.16 13.65 23.62
CA ILE A 654 -4.85 13.07 23.92
C ILE A 654 -3.82 13.77 23.02
N SER A 655 -2.69 14.17 23.56
CA SER A 655 -1.64 14.87 22.82
C SER A 655 -0.24 14.44 23.25
N ASP A 656 0.73 14.65 22.37
CA ASP A 656 2.14 14.35 22.66
C ASP A 656 2.72 15.35 23.64
N ALA A 657 3.65 14.90 24.47
CA ALA A 657 4.38 15.76 25.38
C ALA A 657 5.28 16.75 24.62
N GLY A 658 5.56 17.90 25.25
CA GLY A 658 6.33 18.98 24.65
C GLY A 658 5.45 20.06 24.03
N LEU A 659 5.77 20.51 22.83
CA LEU A 659 5.14 21.71 22.25
C LEU A 659 3.80 21.37 21.56
N ILE A 660 2.70 21.58 22.28
CA ILE A 660 1.35 21.39 21.77
C ILE A 660 0.81 22.69 21.17
N LYS A 661 0.28 22.61 19.95
CA LYS A 661 -0.41 23.73 19.30
C LYS A 661 -1.89 23.71 19.66
N ILE A 662 -2.34 24.72 20.39
CA ILE A 662 -3.77 24.98 20.65
C ILE A 662 -4.27 25.94 19.58
N GLU A 663 -5.33 25.58 18.85
CA GLU A 663 -5.98 26.45 17.87
C GLU A 663 -7.46 26.60 18.21
N GLY A 664 -8.03 27.78 17.98
CA GLY A 664 -9.42 28.03 18.29
C GLY A 664 -9.93 29.36 17.75
N PHE A 665 -11.20 29.65 18.07
CA PHE A 665 -11.86 30.89 17.71
C PHE A 665 -12.58 31.50 18.92
N SER A 666 -12.50 32.81 19.08
CA SER A 666 -13.20 33.58 20.12
C SER A 666 -13.99 34.74 19.51
N THR A 667 -15.29 34.86 19.83
CA THR A 667 -16.17 35.91 19.28
C THR A 667 -15.86 37.30 19.80
N LYS A 668 -15.27 37.38 21.00
CA LYS A 668 -14.76 38.61 21.63
C LYS A 668 -13.39 38.35 22.25
N ASN A 669 -12.85 39.35 22.94
CA ASN A 669 -11.66 39.16 23.77
C ASN A 669 -11.95 38.06 24.79
N GLY A 670 -11.29 36.93 24.61
CA GLY A 670 -11.35 35.75 25.46
C GLY A 670 -10.03 35.49 26.18
N GLU A 671 -10.05 34.55 27.10
CA GLU A 671 -8.91 34.09 27.87
C GLU A 671 -8.84 32.56 27.76
N VAL A 672 -7.68 32.02 27.41
CA VAL A 672 -7.36 30.60 27.57
C VAL A 672 -6.41 30.46 28.75
N GLU A 673 -6.71 29.55 29.68
CA GLU A 673 -5.90 29.26 30.86
C GLU A 673 -5.54 27.77 30.91
N ILE A 674 -4.24 27.46 31.00
CA ILE A 674 -3.72 26.09 31.14
C ILE A 674 -2.58 26.13 32.15
N ASP A 675 -2.61 25.25 33.17
CA ASP A 675 -1.59 25.19 34.24
C ASP A 675 -1.28 26.54 34.91
N GLY A 676 -2.30 27.39 35.05
CA GLY A 676 -2.18 28.74 35.62
C GLY A 676 -1.52 29.78 34.71
N LYS A 677 -1.11 29.41 33.50
CA LYS A 677 -0.70 30.35 32.45
C LYS A 677 -1.94 30.82 31.69
N LYS A 678 -1.98 32.11 31.35
CA LYS A 678 -3.12 32.78 30.71
C LYS A 678 -2.70 33.41 29.39
N TRP A 679 -3.56 33.29 28.39
CA TRP A 679 -3.40 33.90 27.06
C TRP A 679 -4.67 34.65 26.69
N ASP A 680 -4.52 35.94 26.36
CA ASP A 680 -5.61 36.73 25.77
C ASP A 680 -5.76 36.35 24.29
N VAL A 681 -6.97 36.07 23.86
CA VAL A 681 -7.28 35.61 22.49
C VAL A 681 -8.45 36.39 21.89
N TYR A 682 -8.45 36.54 20.57
CA TYR A 682 -9.53 37.20 19.83
C TYR A 682 -9.57 36.67 18.39
N GLY A 683 -10.77 36.42 17.86
CA GLY A 683 -10.92 35.83 16.53
C GLY A 683 -10.25 34.47 16.45
N ASN A 684 -9.66 34.14 15.30
CA ASN A 684 -8.83 32.95 15.14
C ASN A 684 -7.52 33.12 15.91
N PHE A 685 -7.18 32.17 16.77
CA PHE A 685 -5.96 32.22 17.57
C PHE A 685 -5.18 30.91 17.50
N SER A 686 -3.88 31.01 17.76
CA SER A 686 -2.99 29.88 17.96
C SER A 686 -2.05 30.13 19.14
N ILE A 687 -1.98 29.17 20.05
CA ILE A 687 -1.11 29.20 21.23
C ILE A 687 -0.18 27.99 21.16
N LEU A 688 1.09 28.21 21.48
CA LEU A 688 2.06 27.12 21.69
C LEU A 688 2.21 26.89 23.20
N TRP A 689 1.77 25.73 23.66
CA TRP A 689 1.84 25.33 25.06
C TRP A 689 2.88 24.22 25.22
N ASN A 690 3.90 24.45 26.03
CA ASN A 690 4.86 23.43 26.40
C ASN A 690 4.29 22.60 27.56
N ALA A 691 3.82 21.40 27.24
CA ALA A 691 3.09 20.51 28.11
C ALA A 691 3.98 19.43 28.72
N SER A 692 3.79 19.17 30.00
CA SER A 692 4.34 18.01 30.71
C SER A 692 3.40 16.81 30.57
N ILE A 693 3.91 15.60 30.78
CA ILE A 693 3.07 14.40 30.88
C ILE A 693 2.08 14.55 32.05
N GLY A 694 0.83 14.15 31.83
CA GLY A 694 -0.21 14.10 32.85
C GLY A 694 -1.57 14.58 32.36
N GLU A 695 -2.50 14.70 33.30
CA GLU A 695 -3.83 15.24 33.07
C GLU A 695 -3.84 16.75 33.27
N HIS A 696 -4.34 17.46 32.27
CA HIS A 696 -4.40 18.92 32.24
C HIS A 696 -5.82 19.42 31.99
N ILE A 697 -6.13 20.59 32.55
CA ILE A 697 -7.42 21.27 32.32
C ILE A 697 -7.15 22.60 31.62
N LEU A 698 -7.61 22.70 30.38
CA LEU A 698 -7.67 23.95 29.63
C LEU A 698 -9.02 24.62 29.92
N LYS A 699 -8.99 25.84 30.46
CA LYS A 699 -10.18 26.67 30.68
C LYS A 699 -10.24 27.76 29.62
N ALA A 700 -11.30 27.77 28.84
CA ALA A 700 -11.55 28.77 27.81
C ALA A 700 -12.71 29.67 28.26
N ARG A 701 -12.47 30.98 28.32
CA ARG A 701 -13.44 32.00 28.74
C ARG A 701 -13.64 33.03 27.64
N CYS A 702 -14.88 33.43 27.41
CA CYS A 702 -15.22 34.58 26.59
C CYS A 702 -16.50 35.21 27.17
N GLY A 703 -16.41 36.45 27.66
CA GLY A 703 -17.53 37.12 28.34
C GLY A 703 -18.12 36.28 29.48
N GLY A 704 -19.40 35.93 29.40
CA GLY A 704 -20.08 35.06 30.38
C GLY A 704 -19.94 33.55 30.13
N PHE A 705 -19.28 33.13 29.05
CA PHE A 705 -19.10 31.73 28.69
C PHE A 705 -17.78 31.20 29.23
N GLU A 706 -17.81 30.05 29.91
CA GLU A 706 -16.65 29.32 30.39
C GLU A 706 -16.81 27.84 30.02
N LYS A 707 -15.74 27.25 29.46
CA LYS A 707 -15.70 25.82 29.14
C LYS A 707 -14.35 25.23 29.49
N ASN A 708 -14.39 24.04 30.11
CA ASN A 708 -13.21 23.27 30.44
C ASN A 708 -13.02 22.14 29.44
N TYR A 709 -11.76 21.90 29.07
CA TYR A 709 -11.33 20.81 28.22
C TYR A 709 -10.29 19.99 28.98
N GLU A 710 -10.55 18.70 29.12
CA GLU A 710 -9.60 17.74 29.68
C GLU A 710 -8.63 17.32 28.58
N ILE A 711 -7.33 17.44 28.85
CA ILE A 711 -6.25 17.09 27.94
C ILE A 711 -5.32 16.13 28.66
N GLU A 712 -5.27 14.88 28.20
CA GLU A 712 -4.28 13.89 28.62
C GLU A 712 -3.03 14.06 27.74
N VAL A 713 -1.91 14.36 28.39
CA VAL A 713 -0.62 14.50 27.72
C VAL A 713 0.18 13.25 28.01
N VAL A 714 0.50 12.52 26.95
CA VAL A 714 1.30 11.29 27.00
C VAL A 714 2.50 11.44 26.07
N ASP A 715 3.43 10.52 26.18
CA ASP A 715 4.57 10.47 25.27
C ASP A 715 4.40 9.33 24.27
N PHE A 716 4.53 9.67 22.99
CA PHE A 716 4.54 8.70 21.90
C PHE A 716 5.57 9.04 20.81
N THR A 717 6.49 9.97 21.07
CA THR A 717 7.62 10.28 20.20
C THR A 717 8.88 9.67 20.80
N PRO A 718 9.65 8.85 20.08
CA PRO A 718 10.80 8.19 20.68
C PRO A 718 12.01 9.14 20.63
N PRO A 719 13.09 8.82 21.35
CA PRO A 719 14.29 9.63 21.29
C PRO A 719 14.91 9.63 19.88
N LYS A 720 15.44 10.76 19.43
CA LYS A 720 16.25 10.85 18.21
C LYS A 720 17.73 10.71 18.56
N ILE A 721 18.43 9.81 17.88
CA ILE A 721 19.88 9.64 18.01
C ILE A 721 20.59 10.35 16.85
N VAL A 722 21.60 11.15 17.18
CA VAL A 722 22.51 11.75 16.20
C VAL A 722 23.91 11.23 16.50
N ILE A 723 24.52 10.59 15.51
CA ILE A 723 25.87 10.04 15.59
C ILE A 723 26.77 10.90 14.71
N ASP A 724 27.69 11.64 15.33
CA ASP A 724 28.71 12.41 14.64
C ASP A 724 29.89 11.49 14.24
N GLU A 725 30.28 10.58 15.14
CA GLU A 725 31.32 9.58 14.91
C GLU A 725 30.92 8.24 15.60
N PRO A 726 31.19 7.09 14.99
CA PRO A 726 31.82 6.93 13.68
C PRO A 726 30.85 7.16 12.50
N GLU A 727 31.40 7.59 11.37
CA GLU A 727 30.71 7.50 10.08
C GLU A 727 30.40 6.03 9.75
N GLU A 728 29.30 5.76 9.03
CA GLU A 728 28.95 4.41 8.60
C GLU A 728 30.05 3.84 7.68
N ASN A 729 30.55 2.65 8.02
CA ASN A 729 31.73 2.02 7.42
C ASN A 729 33.03 2.84 7.57
N GLY A 730 33.15 3.60 8.65
CA GLY A 730 34.37 4.35 8.99
C GLY A 730 35.56 3.46 9.33
N ILE A 731 36.77 4.02 9.24
CA ILE A 731 38.04 3.30 9.43
C ILE A 731 38.96 4.12 10.34
N GLY A 732 39.65 3.48 11.30
CA GLY A 732 40.63 4.17 12.14
C GLY A 732 41.49 3.26 13.01
N ASN A 733 42.45 3.86 13.73
CA ASN A 733 43.31 3.12 14.69
C ASN A 733 42.63 2.90 16.06
N LYS A 734 41.56 3.64 16.34
CA LYS A 734 40.79 3.60 17.57
C LYS A 734 39.35 3.96 17.24
N LEU A 735 38.41 3.45 18.03
CA LEU A 735 37.02 3.85 17.90
C LEU A 735 36.80 5.13 18.71
N VAL A 736 36.23 6.14 18.08
CA VAL A 736 35.67 7.31 18.76
C VAL A 736 34.18 7.27 18.54
N ILE A 737 33.43 7.23 19.63
CA ILE A 737 31.98 7.38 19.60
C ILE A 737 31.65 8.79 20.06
N LYS A 738 30.93 9.52 19.22
CA LYS A 738 30.54 10.90 19.50
C LYS A 738 29.16 11.18 18.94
N GLY A 739 28.33 11.81 19.74
CA GLY A 739 26.99 12.15 19.34
C GLY A 739 26.13 12.54 20.53
N TYR A 740 24.83 12.57 20.30
CA TYR A 740 23.87 12.94 21.32
C TYR A 740 22.49 12.34 21.00
N ALA A 741 21.63 12.29 22.01
CA ALA A 741 20.23 11.97 21.83
C ALA A 741 19.35 13.11 22.34
N THR A 742 18.24 13.36 21.64
CA THR A 742 17.24 14.37 22.02
C THR A 742 15.86 13.77 22.03
N ASP A 743 15.01 14.26 22.91
CA ASP A 743 13.65 13.78 23.09
C ASP A 743 12.78 14.87 23.73
N ASN A 744 11.46 14.82 23.51
CA ASN A 744 10.47 15.79 24.01
C ASN A 744 10.28 15.71 25.54
N VAL A 745 10.43 14.53 26.15
CA VAL A 745 10.36 14.34 27.62
C VAL A 745 11.76 14.19 28.25
N GLY A 746 12.74 13.99 27.39
CA GLY A 746 14.16 13.95 27.69
C GLY A 746 14.67 12.52 27.83
N ILE A 747 15.98 12.38 27.68
CA ILE A 747 16.67 11.09 27.66
C ILE A 747 16.83 10.55 29.09
N LYS A 748 16.51 9.27 29.28
CA LYS A 748 16.80 8.53 30.52
C LYS A 748 18.21 7.94 30.49
N GLU A 749 18.52 7.21 29.42
CA GLU A 749 19.83 6.56 29.26
C GLU A 749 20.18 6.33 27.79
N ILE A 750 21.48 6.28 27.50
CA ILE A 750 22.02 5.86 26.21
C ILE A 750 22.90 4.63 26.46
N LYS A 751 22.65 3.57 25.70
CA LYS A 751 23.41 2.33 25.71
C LYS A 751 24.15 2.20 24.39
N VAL A 752 25.42 1.83 24.47
CA VAL A 752 26.22 1.46 23.31
C VAL A 752 26.62 0.02 23.47
N LYS A 753 26.23 -0.81 22.51
CA LYS A 753 26.62 -2.22 22.45
C LYS A 753 27.67 -2.40 21.37
N ILE A 754 28.80 -2.98 21.74
CA ILE A 754 29.90 -3.35 20.85
C ILE A 754 30.19 -4.82 21.12
N LEU A 755 30.14 -5.67 20.09
CA LEU A 755 30.16 -7.13 20.26
C LEU A 755 29.00 -7.60 21.18
N GLU A 756 29.31 -8.31 22.26
CA GLU A 756 28.34 -8.76 23.28
C GLU A 756 28.28 -7.85 24.51
N GLU A 757 29.16 -6.85 24.60
CA GLU A 757 29.24 -5.94 25.74
C GLU A 757 28.37 -4.70 25.52
N GLU A 758 27.51 -4.41 26.50
CA GLU A 758 26.65 -3.22 26.52
C GLU A 758 27.10 -2.29 27.65
N THR A 759 27.33 -1.02 27.31
CA THR A 759 27.79 0.02 28.23
C THR A 759 26.88 1.24 28.21
N LEU A 760 26.64 1.82 29.38
CA LEU A 760 25.94 3.11 29.51
C LEU A 760 26.91 4.26 29.22
N VAL A 761 26.48 5.23 28.43
CA VAL A 761 27.26 6.44 28.08
C VAL A 761 26.50 7.71 28.48
N GLU A 762 27.24 8.81 28.69
CA GLU A 762 26.64 10.12 28.99
C GLU A 762 25.91 10.73 27.77
N ASN A 763 25.03 11.70 27.99
CA ASN A 763 24.40 12.48 26.91
C ASN A 763 24.76 13.96 27.03
N PRO A 764 25.49 14.58 26.08
CA PRO A 764 26.06 13.99 24.87
C PRO A 764 27.18 12.99 25.20
N PHE A 765 27.38 11.97 24.33
CA PHE A 765 28.47 11.01 24.49
C PHE A 765 29.68 11.44 23.67
N ASN A 766 30.87 11.25 24.24
CA ASN A 766 32.15 11.44 23.57
C ASN A 766 33.20 10.58 24.25
N GLU A 767 33.40 9.36 23.74
CA GLU A 767 34.31 8.40 24.32
C GLU A 767 35.26 7.84 23.26
N SER A 768 36.49 7.52 23.68
CA SER A 768 37.47 6.86 22.84
C SER A 768 37.73 5.47 23.38
N ILE A 769 37.40 4.47 22.58
CA ILE A 769 37.44 3.06 22.96
C ILE A 769 38.61 2.41 22.22
N SER A 770 39.49 1.75 22.98
CA SER A 770 40.60 0.98 22.44
C SER A 770 40.14 -0.44 22.18
N LEU A 771 40.04 -0.80 20.90
CA LEU A 771 39.69 -2.14 20.44
C LEU A 771 40.88 -2.75 19.70
N PRO A 772 41.03 -4.09 19.69
CA PRO A 772 42.00 -4.73 18.82
C PRO A 772 41.65 -4.53 17.34
N PRO A 773 42.56 -4.82 16.41
CA PRO A 773 42.24 -4.78 14.98
C PRO A 773 41.08 -5.73 14.64
N GLY A 774 40.11 -5.25 13.87
CA GLY A 774 38.93 -6.02 13.47
C GLY A 774 37.79 -5.16 12.92
N ASP A 775 36.74 -5.80 12.45
CA ASP A 775 35.48 -5.17 12.07
C ASP A 775 34.48 -5.21 13.22
N TYR A 776 33.84 -4.07 13.49
CA TYR A 776 32.95 -3.90 14.62
C TYR A 776 31.61 -3.35 14.17
N GLU A 777 30.57 -3.93 14.75
CA GLU A 777 29.22 -3.42 14.70
C GLU A 777 28.89 -2.76 16.04
N ILE A 778 28.39 -1.53 15.97
CA ILE A 778 28.11 -0.69 17.11
C ILE A 778 26.62 -0.36 17.08
N LEU A 779 25.88 -0.76 18.10
CA LEU A 779 24.47 -0.48 18.25
C LEU A 779 24.27 0.57 19.34
N PHE A 780 23.77 1.74 18.94
CA PHE A 780 23.37 2.82 19.83
C PHE A 780 21.88 2.66 20.14
N THR A 781 21.53 2.58 21.42
CA THR A 781 20.14 2.56 21.89
C THR A 781 19.93 3.76 22.80
N ALA A 782 19.01 4.65 22.46
CA ALA A 782 18.58 5.72 23.34
C ALA A 782 17.21 5.36 23.91
N ILE A 783 17.04 5.57 25.21
CA ILE A 783 15.78 5.33 25.92
C ILE A 783 15.37 6.64 26.59
N ASP A 784 14.14 7.10 26.35
CA ASP A 784 13.59 8.29 27.00
C ASP A 784 13.07 7.99 28.43
N LYS A 785 12.55 9.02 29.10
CA LYS A 785 11.98 8.89 30.45
C LYS A 785 10.66 8.11 30.50
N SER A 786 9.95 8.01 29.38
CA SER A 786 8.71 7.24 29.24
C SER A 786 8.97 5.77 28.91
N GLY A 787 10.20 5.42 28.53
CA GLY A 787 10.64 4.09 28.17
C GLY A 787 10.54 3.75 26.69
N LEU A 788 10.29 4.70 25.79
CA LEU A 788 10.40 4.42 24.34
C LEU A 788 11.87 4.37 23.95
N GLU A 789 12.16 3.56 22.94
CA GLU A 789 13.52 3.33 22.47
C GLU A 789 13.69 3.68 20.99
N SER A 790 14.87 4.19 20.67
CA SER A 790 15.36 4.25 19.30
C SER A 790 16.70 3.55 19.20
N LYS A 791 16.94 2.93 18.05
CA LYS A 791 18.15 2.15 17.77
C LYS A 791 18.80 2.62 16.48
N GLU A 792 20.10 2.85 16.53
CA GLU A 792 20.92 3.21 15.38
C GLU A 792 22.16 2.32 15.34
N LYS A 793 22.47 1.79 14.16
CA LYS A 793 23.60 0.87 13.96
C LYS A 793 24.67 1.53 13.11
N ARG A 794 25.93 1.33 13.49
CA ARG A 794 27.11 1.75 12.70
C ARG A 794 28.12 0.63 12.57
N ARG A 795 28.74 0.53 11.41
CA ARG A 795 29.91 -0.34 11.18
C ARG A 795 31.20 0.47 11.18
N PHE A 796 32.23 -0.04 11.85
CA PHE A 796 33.54 0.60 11.92
C PHE A 796 34.68 -0.44 11.92
N THR A 797 35.79 -0.10 11.29
CA THR A 797 36.95 -0.99 11.16
C THR A 797 38.16 -0.42 11.88
N ILE A 798 38.75 -1.23 12.77
CA ILE A 798 39.99 -0.91 13.48
C ILE A 798 41.18 -1.50 12.71
N VAL A 799 42.05 -0.63 12.20
CA VAL A 799 43.21 -1.05 11.40
C VAL A 799 44.36 -1.56 12.28
N GLY A 800 45.19 -2.41 11.70
CA GLY A 800 46.37 -2.96 12.37
C GLY A 800 46.85 -4.30 11.80
N ASN A 801 46.01 -4.98 11.03
CA ASN A 801 46.40 -6.16 10.24
C ASN A 801 46.58 -5.78 8.75
N GLN A 802 47.63 -6.30 8.10
CA GLN A 802 47.94 -6.05 6.68
C GLN A 802 47.61 -7.24 5.77
N SER A 803 46.91 -8.25 6.31
CA SER A 803 46.47 -9.41 5.53
C SER A 803 45.50 -8.95 4.47
N LYS A 804 45.91 -9.12 3.21
CA LYS A 804 45.10 -8.75 2.05
C LYS A 804 44.00 -9.79 1.82
N PRO A 805 42.87 -9.43 1.18
CA PRO A 805 41.93 -10.41 0.63
C PRO A 805 42.63 -11.45 -0.24
N LEU A 806 42.05 -12.64 -0.33
CA LEU A 806 42.56 -13.71 -1.18
C LEU A 806 41.65 -13.90 -2.40
N ILE A 807 42.18 -13.65 -3.60
CA ILE A 807 41.51 -13.97 -4.87
C ILE A 807 41.95 -15.39 -5.25
N LYS A 808 41.08 -16.39 -5.08
CA LYS A 808 41.44 -17.81 -5.33
C LYS A 808 41.24 -18.22 -6.77
N GLU A 809 40.14 -17.77 -7.37
CA GLU A 809 39.71 -18.22 -8.69
C GLU A 809 39.05 -17.07 -9.42
N VAL A 810 39.33 -16.96 -10.72
CA VAL A 810 38.72 -16.01 -11.64
C VAL A 810 38.42 -16.77 -12.94
N TYR A 811 37.19 -16.65 -13.43
CA TYR A 811 36.77 -17.26 -14.67
C TYR A 811 35.64 -16.44 -15.30
N TYR A 812 35.28 -16.74 -16.54
CA TYR A 812 34.16 -16.11 -17.22
C TYR A 812 33.33 -17.15 -17.96
N GLU A 813 32.04 -16.86 -18.12
CA GLU A 813 31.10 -17.70 -18.85
C GLU A 813 30.43 -16.91 -19.98
N PRO A 814 30.20 -17.54 -21.15
CA PRO A 814 30.68 -18.87 -21.53
C PRO A 814 32.19 -18.89 -21.79
N SER A 815 32.84 -20.06 -21.65
CA SER A 815 34.30 -20.22 -21.83
C SER A 815 34.79 -19.95 -23.27
N SER A 816 33.87 -20.00 -24.24
CA SER A 816 34.14 -19.72 -25.66
C SER A 816 33.07 -18.74 -26.19
N PRO A 817 33.18 -17.46 -25.82
CA PRO A 817 32.15 -16.47 -26.14
C PRO A 817 32.21 -16.07 -27.61
N THR A 818 31.04 -15.83 -28.18
CA THR A 818 30.84 -15.17 -29.46
C THR A 818 30.40 -13.72 -29.24
N ASN A 819 30.36 -12.91 -30.29
CA ASN A 819 29.82 -11.56 -30.23
C ASN A 819 28.30 -11.48 -29.93
N GLU A 820 27.62 -12.63 -29.83
CA GLU A 820 26.22 -12.75 -29.39
C GLU A 820 26.10 -13.27 -27.94
N SER A 821 27.19 -13.78 -27.37
CA SER A 821 27.21 -14.33 -26.01
C SER A 821 27.04 -13.23 -24.97
N ASN A 822 26.30 -13.55 -23.91
CA ASN A 822 26.28 -12.72 -22.71
C ASN A 822 27.43 -13.12 -21.80
N ILE A 823 28.44 -12.26 -21.66
CA ILE A 823 29.66 -12.60 -20.94
C ILE A 823 29.54 -12.16 -19.49
N VAL A 824 29.75 -13.09 -18.55
CA VAL A 824 29.78 -12.81 -17.11
C VAL A 824 31.16 -13.19 -16.57
N VAL A 825 31.77 -12.29 -15.79
CA VAL A 825 33.05 -12.56 -15.13
C VAL A 825 32.80 -12.81 -13.65
N TYR A 826 33.38 -13.90 -13.14
CA TYR A 826 33.29 -14.30 -11.74
C TYR A 826 34.67 -14.28 -11.07
N ALA A 827 34.68 -13.93 -9.78
CA ALA A 827 35.85 -13.98 -8.94
C ALA A 827 35.50 -14.52 -7.55
N TYR A 828 36.14 -15.61 -7.16
CA TYR A 828 36.07 -16.11 -5.79
C TYR A 828 37.08 -15.36 -4.92
N VAL A 829 36.54 -14.47 -4.08
CA VAL A 829 37.32 -13.63 -3.19
C VAL A 829 36.96 -13.98 -1.75
N GLU A 830 37.95 -14.35 -0.96
CA GLU A 830 37.80 -14.59 0.46
C GLU A 830 38.37 -13.45 1.29
N LYS A 831 37.67 -13.15 2.38
CA LYS A 831 38.28 -12.40 3.48
C LYS A 831 39.40 -13.22 4.11
N THR A 832 40.44 -12.54 4.55
CA THR A 832 41.51 -13.15 5.34
C THR A 832 41.41 -12.73 6.79
N PHE A 833 41.37 -11.44 7.05
CA PHE A 833 41.19 -10.88 8.39
C PHE A 833 39.97 -9.95 8.49
N TYR A 834 39.88 -8.97 7.58
CA TYR A 834 38.79 -8.00 7.52
C TYR A 834 37.72 -8.42 6.51
N GLU A 835 36.48 -8.00 6.74
CA GLU A 835 35.37 -8.20 5.80
C GLU A 835 35.67 -7.57 4.44
N LEU A 836 35.08 -8.14 3.39
CA LEU A 836 35.27 -7.61 2.04
C LEU A 836 34.40 -6.37 1.84
N LYS A 837 35.03 -5.26 1.46
CA LYS A 837 34.34 -3.99 1.20
C LYS A 837 33.91 -3.87 -0.26
N LYS A 838 34.80 -4.23 -1.17
CA LYS A 838 34.60 -4.04 -2.61
C LYS A 838 35.43 -5.03 -3.43
N ALA A 839 34.85 -5.55 -4.50
CA ALA A 839 35.60 -6.09 -5.62
C ALA A 839 35.30 -5.29 -6.90
N SER A 840 36.28 -5.19 -7.78
CA SER A 840 36.14 -4.56 -9.08
C SER A 840 36.93 -5.31 -10.15
N ILE A 841 36.44 -5.23 -11.38
CA ILE A 841 37.16 -5.63 -12.59
C ILE A 841 37.79 -4.38 -13.21
N ILE A 842 39.03 -4.47 -13.66
CA ILE A 842 39.65 -3.44 -14.49
C ILE A 842 39.76 -4.03 -15.89
N LEU A 843 38.87 -3.63 -16.79
CA LEU A 843 38.78 -4.10 -18.17
C LEU A 843 39.25 -2.97 -19.09
N ASN A 844 40.32 -3.19 -19.87
CA ASN A 844 40.90 -2.18 -20.77
C ASN A 844 41.19 -0.82 -20.10
N GLY A 845 41.52 -0.81 -18.80
CA GLY A 845 41.83 0.39 -18.02
C GLY A 845 40.64 1.05 -17.33
N GLU A 846 39.41 0.59 -17.56
CA GLU A 846 38.20 1.06 -16.88
C GLU A 846 37.90 0.17 -15.66
N GLU A 847 37.81 0.75 -14.46
CA GLU A 847 37.45 0.02 -13.23
C GLU A 847 35.91 0.00 -13.05
N LYS A 848 35.32 -1.20 -13.06
CA LYS A 848 33.89 -1.43 -12.82
C LYS A 848 33.67 -2.24 -11.55
N ASN A 849 32.65 -1.90 -10.77
CA ASN A 849 32.31 -2.62 -9.54
C ASN A 849 31.77 -4.01 -9.88
N MET A 850 32.22 -5.02 -9.15
CA MET A 850 31.59 -6.33 -9.13
C MET A 850 30.60 -6.41 -7.97
N TYR A 851 29.57 -7.21 -8.14
CA TYR A 851 28.49 -7.42 -7.17
C TYR A 851 28.64 -8.79 -6.51
N ARG A 852 28.02 -8.96 -5.33
CA ARG A 852 27.95 -10.25 -4.65
C ARG A 852 26.85 -11.09 -5.29
N TYR A 853 27.22 -12.18 -5.94
CA TYR A 853 26.27 -13.16 -6.48
C TYR A 853 26.24 -14.40 -5.61
N ALA A 854 25.11 -15.11 -5.62
CA ALA A 854 24.87 -16.32 -4.84
C ALA A 854 25.18 -16.15 -3.34
N ASP A 855 25.13 -14.90 -2.87
CA ASP A 855 25.38 -14.53 -1.49
C ASP A 855 24.08 -14.76 -0.74
N PHE A 856 23.90 -15.87 -0.02
CA PHE A 856 22.87 -16.17 1.01
C PHE A 856 22.89 -17.69 1.35
N PRO A 857 22.32 -18.17 2.47
CA PRO A 857 22.56 -19.55 2.93
C PRO A 857 22.09 -20.60 1.93
N VAL A 858 22.65 -21.81 2.04
CA VAL A 858 22.34 -22.97 1.19
C VAL A 858 20.82 -23.11 1.06
N GLN A 859 20.31 -22.83 -0.15
CA GLN A 859 18.90 -23.01 -0.48
C GLN A 859 18.65 -24.47 -0.85
N SER A 860 17.61 -25.07 -0.27
CA SER A 860 17.14 -26.38 -0.70
C SER A 860 16.41 -26.26 -2.03
N ARG A 861 16.76 -27.12 -2.98
CA ARG A 861 16.05 -27.26 -4.26
C ARG A 861 15.22 -28.53 -4.31
N HIS A 862 14.10 -28.48 -5.04
CA HIS A 862 13.23 -29.64 -5.27
C HIS A 862 13.99 -30.80 -5.95
N GLU A 863 13.58 -32.04 -5.74
CA GLU A 863 14.28 -33.23 -6.29
C GLU A 863 14.41 -33.22 -7.81
N GLU A 864 13.43 -32.62 -8.48
CA GLU A 864 13.33 -32.52 -9.93
C GLU A 864 14.01 -31.27 -10.50
N ASP A 865 14.51 -30.37 -9.66
CA ASP A 865 15.25 -29.17 -10.09
C ASP A 865 16.62 -29.59 -10.64
N ALA A 866 16.89 -29.20 -11.89
CA ALA A 866 18.14 -29.49 -12.58
C ALA A 866 19.38 -28.93 -11.85
N LEU A 867 19.20 -27.91 -11.01
CA LEU A 867 20.25 -27.25 -10.24
C LEU A 867 20.44 -27.82 -8.83
N LYS A 868 19.66 -28.83 -8.39
CA LYS A 868 19.70 -29.37 -7.01
C LYS A 868 21.09 -29.76 -6.50
N ASN A 869 21.95 -30.24 -7.38
CA ASN A 869 23.32 -30.68 -7.04
C ASN A 869 24.41 -29.72 -7.55
N ILE A 870 24.03 -28.51 -7.99
CA ILE A 870 24.98 -27.50 -8.47
C ILE A 870 25.28 -26.54 -7.32
N SER A 871 26.58 -26.32 -7.06
CA SER A 871 27.03 -25.41 -6.01
C SER A 871 26.72 -23.96 -6.38
N ASN A 872 25.92 -23.30 -5.53
CA ASN A 872 25.64 -21.88 -5.59
C ASN A 872 26.53 -21.13 -4.58
N GLU A 873 27.83 -21.41 -4.57
CA GLU A 873 28.76 -20.75 -3.65
C GLU A 873 28.87 -19.23 -3.94
N PRO A 874 28.83 -18.37 -2.90
CA PRO A 874 28.95 -16.93 -3.06
C PRO A 874 30.24 -16.52 -3.76
N ARG A 875 30.13 -15.63 -4.75
CA ARG A 875 31.29 -15.09 -5.47
C ARG A 875 31.01 -13.67 -5.94
N TYR A 876 32.05 -12.93 -6.31
CA TYR A 876 31.86 -11.64 -6.97
C TYR A 876 31.61 -11.85 -8.45
N GLY A 877 30.61 -11.17 -9.01
CA GLY A 877 30.21 -11.26 -10.41
C GLY A 877 30.01 -9.89 -11.05
N ILE A 878 30.16 -9.83 -12.36
CA ILE A 878 29.74 -8.69 -13.19
C ILE A 878 29.35 -9.18 -14.58
N GLU A 879 28.21 -8.73 -15.07
CA GLU A 879 27.76 -9.00 -16.44
C GLU A 879 28.32 -7.93 -17.39
N LEU A 880 29.18 -8.34 -18.31
CA LEU A 880 29.77 -7.47 -19.33
C LEU A 880 28.89 -7.29 -20.56
N GLY A 881 27.85 -8.11 -20.72
CA GLY A 881 26.98 -8.08 -21.89
C GLY A 881 27.61 -8.74 -23.12
N GLN A 882 27.14 -8.33 -24.30
CA GLN A 882 27.74 -8.69 -25.58
C GLN A 882 28.97 -7.82 -25.85
N LEU A 883 30.09 -8.45 -26.18
CA LEU A 883 31.31 -7.77 -26.62
C LEU A 883 31.51 -7.95 -28.13
N GLU A 884 32.18 -6.99 -28.76
CA GLU A 884 32.57 -7.12 -30.17
C GLU A 884 33.68 -8.19 -30.33
N LYS A 885 33.90 -8.65 -31.56
CA LYS A 885 34.97 -9.65 -31.81
C LYS A 885 36.34 -9.07 -31.48
N GLY A 886 37.11 -9.79 -30.68
CA GLY A 886 38.44 -9.34 -30.27
C GLY A 886 38.98 -10.01 -29.01
N GLU A 887 40.17 -9.57 -28.60
CA GLU A 887 40.80 -9.93 -27.33
C GLU A 887 40.57 -8.81 -26.30
N TYR A 888 40.04 -9.16 -25.13
CA TYR A 888 39.85 -8.24 -24.02
C TYR A 888 40.68 -8.69 -22.82
N LYS A 889 41.39 -7.76 -22.19
CA LYS A 889 42.26 -8.04 -21.03
C LYS A 889 41.68 -7.44 -19.77
N PHE A 890 41.72 -8.21 -18.68
CA PHE A 890 41.22 -7.74 -17.39
C PHE A 890 41.99 -8.27 -16.19
N ILE A 891 41.88 -7.53 -15.08
CA ILE A 891 42.35 -7.94 -13.74
C ILE A 891 41.24 -7.74 -12.73
N ILE A 892 41.26 -8.51 -11.65
CA ILE A 892 40.36 -8.36 -10.50
C ILE A 892 41.11 -7.66 -9.38
N LYS A 893 40.44 -6.70 -8.75
CA LYS A 893 40.92 -5.94 -7.60
C LYS A 893 39.93 -6.13 -6.45
N ALA A 894 40.42 -6.59 -5.31
CA ALA A 894 39.63 -6.75 -4.09
C ALA A 894 40.18 -5.88 -2.97
N ILE A 895 39.28 -5.24 -2.22
CA ILE A 895 39.58 -4.32 -1.12
C ILE A 895 38.77 -4.76 0.10
N ASP A 896 39.43 -4.97 1.23
CA ASP A 896 38.76 -5.21 2.51
C ASP A 896 38.31 -3.89 3.18
N THR A 897 37.59 -4.00 4.29
CA THR A 897 37.11 -2.85 5.06
C THR A 897 38.24 -2.01 5.66
N ALA A 898 39.43 -2.57 5.91
CA ALA A 898 40.61 -1.83 6.37
C ALA A 898 41.39 -1.13 5.24
N GLY A 899 41.03 -1.37 3.98
CA GLY A 899 41.67 -0.79 2.80
C GLY A 899 42.87 -1.58 2.26
N ASN A 900 43.11 -2.81 2.73
CA ASN A 900 44.12 -3.68 2.14
C ASN A 900 43.66 -4.14 0.75
N VAL A 901 44.58 -4.09 -0.21
CA VAL A 901 44.28 -4.34 -1.63
C VAL A 901 44.97 -5.61 -2.12
N ALA A 902 44.19 -6.50 -2.73
CA ALA A 902 44.64 -7.64 -3.52
C ALA A 902 44.34 -7.41 -5.01
N VAL A 903 45.24 -7.86 -5.88
CA VAL A 903 45.10 -7.78 -7.33
C VAL A 903 45.44 -9.14 -7.92
N SER A 904 44.63 -9.63 -8.85
CA SER A 904 44.86 -10.90 -9.55
C SER A 904 45.95 -10.78 -10.61
N GLU A 905 46.31 -11.91 -11.22
CA GLU A 905 47.00 -11.89 -12.53
C GLU A 905 46.08 -11.36 -13.65
N GLU A 906 46.66 -11.09 -14.82
CA GLU A 906 45.94 -10.65 -16.04
C GLU A 906 45.27 -11.84 -16.73
N TYR A 907 43.95 -11.74 -16.93
CA TYR A 907 43.14 -12.69 -17.67
C TYR A 907 42.76 -12.12 -19.04
N LYS A 908 42.40 -13.03 -19.96
CA LYS A 908 42.00 -12.70 -21.32
C LYS A 908 40.66 -13.32 -21.67
N ILE A 909 39.84 -12.58 -22.40
CA ILE A 909 38.60 -13.06 -23.02
C ILE A 909 38.79 -12.97 -24.54
N GLU A 910 38.69 -14.09 -25.23
CA GLU A 910 38.71 -14.14 -26.70
C GLU A 910 37.26 -14.28 -27.20
N VAL A 911 36.77 -13.27 -27.91
CA VAL A 911 35.40 -13.23 -28.45
C VAL A 911 35.45 -13.56 -29.94
N GLY A 912 34.85 -14.70 -30.31
CA GLY A 912 34.89 -15.30 -31.65
C GLY A 912 33.94 -14.71 -32.69
#